data_AF-A0A0B7JUV3-F1
#
_entry.id   AF-A0A0B7JUV3-F1
#
_cell.length_a   1.000
_cell.length_b   1.000
_cell.length_c   1.000
_cell.angle_alpha   90.00
_cell.angle_beta   90.00
_cell.angle_gamma   90.00
#
_symmetry.space_group_name_H-M   'P 1'
#
loop_
_entity.id
_entity.type
_entity.pdbx_description
1 polymer ?
#
loop_
_entity_poly.entity_id
_entity_poly.type
_entity_poly.pdbx_seq_one_letter_code
_entity_poly.pdbx_strand_id
1 'polypeptide(L)'
;MDSQTCVHVKLPDGTTYEQPTGIFISNECRQSHDKTVIESINPYTQLPIASIARGKLADVNAAVAAAKAAFGGWRDTSPQDRAKLLNRLADLIERDSIDGGKPVHIAKGADVLASSACIRYYSGWADKIKGDTIETDPDTLNITLREPLGVCGLIIPWNFPLLITCWKLGPALAAGNTVVIKPAELTSLSALYLAKLVVEAGFPPGTVNVDTGFGNEAGQALTEHPDVKKISFTGSTPVGKAILKTSADTNLKKVTLELGGKSPSIVFDDADLDQAIEAVNGGIFYNMGQNCCASSRVYVQESIYEDFLKRFAARARQNKAGDPFHKDIFLGPQIDEKQHSKIMGMIQRAKADGVRVVTGGTSPEGWFIEPTIFRDVKSSAEIMQEEVFGPVVAVASFKDIDDVLEKAHGTIYGLAAAVFTSDIKRGIRLSKMLQAGSVWVNNYNMISHALPFGGYGQSGNGKDLGSEGIEGYTQLKTTQEGIMSHPRQERTDPLGKIQSLSPIECGEDAAKHFLHDADYINLNHGSYGTHPREIRDVLRYYQDRAEARPDDFVRYQYRAHLLRESRQVLAEYLDIQAECCVYIPNASTGIDTILHNFDYKPGDVIIGFPTIYDSYESTAKYLSEVTPAEFEKLEYTYPVSDDFICQTFEDTVKKLLQAGKKPKVALFDTISSLPGLRMPFERLTELCRSYNVLSLIDGAHGVGMIPLHLRQLDPDFLVSNCHKWLYTPRSCALLYVPVRNQHLLKITFPTGFGFLEFPKDEDARKLVPNNFIENFADLNTRDDTPYLCVRAALEWRKKLVWKDKKGEEAIMSYLYYLAEQAESAFAAALGTEVLSQGITSMTNVRLPLEMDIITGGVPSNVGKVSTWVMKEMMEQHGTAINLTFYNGALWIRLSAQVYLTVQDIEVAAGRLKIICDAASKRTWNFKPS
;
A
#
# COMPACT_ATOMS: atom_id res chain seq x y z
N MET A 1 11.18 -33.56 -39.60
CA MET A 1 10.07 -32.98 -40.41
C MET A 1 9.71 -33.99 -41.48
N ASP A 2 8.43 -34.08 -41.85
CA ASP A 2 7.94 -34.98 -42.89
C ASP A 2 8.37 -34.46 -44.28
N SER A 3 8.77 -35.36 -45.20
CA SER A 3 9.35 -35.00 -46.51
C SER A 3 8.40 -34.26 -47.44
N GLN A 4 7.11 -34.19 -47.09
CA GLN A 4 6.07 -33.47 -47.83
C GLN A 4 5.90 -31.99 -47.45
N THR A 5 6.65 -31.49 -46.46
CA THR A 5 6.50 -30.11 -45.92
C THR A 5 7.77 -29.27 -45.97
N CYS A 6 8.80 -29.75 -46.67
CA CYS A 6 10.04 -29.06 -46.97
C CYS A 6 10.47 -29.34 -48.42
N VAL A 7 11.22 -28.42 -49.02
CA VAL A 7 11.87 -28.61 -50.33
C VAL A 7 13.33 -28.17 -50.29
N HIS A 8 14.18 -28.72 -51.15
CA HIS A 8 15.55 -28.23 -51.31
C HIS A 8 15.59 -27.14 -52.37
N VAL A 9 15.92 -25.91 -51.96
CA VAL A 9 16.07 -24.77 -52.86
C VAL A 9 17.56 -24.58 -53.15
N LYS A 10 17.90 -24.53 -54.44
CA LYS A 10 19.25 -24.21 -54.92
C LYS A 10 19.31 -22.75 -55.36
N LEU A 11 20.18 -21.97 -54.71
CA LEU A 11 20.44 -20.57 -55.04
C LEU A 11 21.35 -20.45 -56.28
N PRO A 12 21.31 -19.31 -56.99
CA PRO A 12 22.19 -19.03 -58.13
C PRO A 12 23.68 -19.10 -57.83
N ASP A 13 24.09 -18.87 -56.57
CA ASP A 13 25.48 -19.01 -56.13
C ASP A 13 25.92 -20.48 -55.89
N GLY A 14 25.01 -21.44 -56.09
CA GLY A 14 25.23 -22.88 -55.92
C GLY A 14 24.88 -23.42 -54.54
N THR A 15 24.61 -22.55 -53.55
CA THR A 15 24.21 -22.96 -52.21
C THR A 15 22.85 -23.66 -52.25
N THR A 16 22.71 -24.79 -51.56
CA THR A 16 21.43 -25.50 -51.42
C THR A 16 21.03 -25.54 -49.97
N TYR A 17 19.76 -25.23 -49.68
CA TYR A 17 19.23 -25.26 -48.32
C TYR A 17 17.84 -25.92 -48.29
N GLU A 18 17.44 -26.38 -47.12
CA GLU A 18 16.10 -26.94 -46.87
C GLU A 18 15.15 -25.81 -46.49
N GLN A 19 14.16 -25.55 -47.34
CA GLN A 19 13.11 -24.55 -47.15
C GLN A 19 11.82 -25.22 -46.67
N PRO A 20 11.30 -24.85 -45.48
CA PRO A 20 9.97 -25.28 -45.06
C PRO A 20 8.88 -24.68 -45.95
N THR A 21 7.88 -25.49 -46.29
CA THR A 21 6.74 -25.11 -47.16
C THR A 21 5.37 -25.37 -46.52
N GLY A 22 5.31 -26.12 -45.42
CA GLY A 22 4.08 -26.32 -44.65
C GLY A 22 3.69 -25.12 -43.78
N ILE A 23 2.45 -25.11 -43.29
CA ILE A 23 2.06 -24.24 -42.16
C ILE A 23 2.81 -24.68 -40.90
N PHE A 24 3.15 -23.76 -40.00
CA PHE A 24 3.90 -24.04 -38.79
C PHE A 24 3.03 -23.86 -37.56
N ILE A 25 2.73 -24.96 -36.87
CA ILE A 25 1.88 -24.96 -35.67
C ILE A 25 2.54 -25.84 -34.62
N SER A 26 2.69 -25.33 -33.40
CA SER A 26 3.26 -26.09 -32.28
C SER A 26 4.64 -26.69 -32.55
N ASN A 27 5.56 -25.91 -33.13
CA ASN A 27 6.91 -26.34 -33.51
C ASN A 27 6.98 -27.43 -34.61
N GLU A 28 5.90 -27.66 -35.33
CA GLU A 28 5.82 -28.63 -36.41
C GLU A 28 5.36 -27.98 -37.72
N CYS A 29 6.06 -28.30 -38.81
CA CYS A 29 5.58 -28.02 -40.16
C CYS A 29 4.57 -29.09 -40.59
N ARG A 30 3.40 -28.65 -41.07
CA ARG A 30 2.27 -29.51 -41.45
C ARG A 30 1.68 -29.05 -42.79
N GLN A 31 0.98 -29.93 -43.49
CA GLN A 31 0.15 -29.51 -44.63
C GLN A 31 -1.04 -28.68 -44.14
N SER A 32 -1.60 -27.83 -45.01
CA SER A 32 -2.90 -27.21 -44.74
C SER A 32 -3.98 -28.29 -44.65
N HIS A 33 -5.05 -27.99 -43.92
CA HIS A 33 -6.16 -28.91 -43.65
C HIS A 33 -6.77 -29.50 -44.93
N ASP A 34 -6.90 -28.68 -45.99
CA ASP A 34 -7.43 -29.11 -47.30
C ASP A 34 -6.35 -29.46 -48.32
N LYS A 35 -5.07 -29.43 -47.91
CA LYS A 35 -3.87 -29.72 -48.73
C LYS A 35 -3.73 -28.83 -49.98
N THR A 36 -4.37 -27.67 -50.01
CA THR A 36 -4.18 -26.71 -51.09
C THR A 36 -2.89 -25.91 -50.91
N VAL A 37 -2.34 -25.38 -52.00
CA VAL A 37 -1.06 -24.66 -52.03
C VAL A 37 -1.15 -23.31 -52.73
N ILE A 38 -0.16 -22.45 -52.50
CA ILE A 38 0.12 -21.20 -53.21
C ILE A 38 1.51 -21.32 -53.83
N GLU A 39 1.69 -20.87 -55.08
CA GLU A 39 3.00 -20.81 -55.71
C GLU A 39 3.74 -19.53 -55.29
N SER A 40 4.92 -19.68 -54.70
CA SER A 40 5.84 -18.56 -54.44
C SER A 40 6.69 -18.32 -55.70
N ILE A 41 6.49 -17.20 -56.38
CA ILE A 41 7.16 -16.90 -57.66
C ILE A 41 8.41 -16.06 -57.43
N ASN A 42 9.49 -16.35 -58.16
CA ASN A 42 10.65 -15.47 -58.21
C ASN A 42 10.35 -14.27 -59.13
N PRO A 43 10.37 -13.02 -58.63
CA PRO A 43 9.97 -11.86 -59.42
C PRO A 43 10.95 -11.51 -60.56
N TYR A 44 12.19 -12.00 -60.49
CA TYR A 44 13.18 -11.79 -61.54
C TYR A 44 13.02 -12.79 -62.68
N THR A 45 12.95 -14.08 -62.36
CA THR A 45 12.85 -15.14 -63.38
C THR A 45 11.41 -15.44 -63.80
N GLN A 46 10.42 -15.00 -63.02
CA GLN A 46 8.99 -15.30 -63.18
C GLN A 46 8.66 -16.80 -63.09
N LEU A 47 9.56 -17.60 -62.52
CA LEU A 47 9.40 -19.03 -62.30
C LEU A 47 9.05 -19.33 -60.84
N PRO A 48 8.29 -20.40 -60.55
CA PRO A 48 8.06 -20.85 -59.18
C PRO A 48 9.36 -21.19 -58.44
N ILE A 49 9.45 -20.74 -57.19
CA ILE A 49 10.50 -21.10 -56.23
C ILE A 49 10.08 -22.36 -55.47
N ALA A 50 8.87 -22.35 -54.89
CA ALA A 50 8.30 -23.43 -54.10
C ALA A 50 6.78 -23.28 -53.98
N SER A 51 6.07 -24.41 -53.83
CA SER A 51 4.66 -24.45 -53.47
C SER A 51 4.53 -24.46 -51.94
N ILE A 52 3.89 -23.44 -51.37
CA ILE A 52 3.64 -23.31 -49.93
C ILE A 52 2.22 -23.73 -49.58
N ALA A 53 1.99 -24.30 -48.40
CA ALA A 53 0.65 -24.65 -47.93
C ALA A 53 -0.25 -23.40 -47.90
N ARG A 54 -1.51 -23.55 -48.30
CA ARG A 54 -2.55 -22.51 -48.25
C ARG A 54 -3.46 -22.78 -47.07
N GLY A 55 -3.15 -22.21 -45.92
CA GLY A 55 -4.03 -22.25 -44.77
C GLY A 55 -5.26 -21.38 -44.95
N LYS A 56 -6.34 -21.83 -44.30
CA LYS A 56 -7.67 -21.21 -44.30
C LYS A 56 -8.21 -21.19 -42.87
N LEU A 57 -9.51 -20.96 -42.72
CA LEU A 57 -10.17 -20.87 -41.41
C LEU A 57 -9.83 -22.04 -40.45
N ALA A 58 -9.81 -23.29 -40.94
CA ALA A 58 -9.51 -24.45 -40.10
C ALA A 58 -8.08 -24.43 -39.56
N ASP A 59 -7.12 -24.00 -40.38
CA ASP A 59 -5.70 -23.89 -40.02
C ASP A 59 -5.47 -22.72 -39.05
N VAL A 60 -6.11 -21.57 -39.30
CA VAL A 60 -6.11 -20.41 -38.39
C VAL A 60 -6.65 -20.82 -37.02
N ASN A 61 -7.77 -21.54 -36.97
CA ASN A 61 -8.35 -22.02 -35.72
C ASN A 61 -7.37 -22.93 -34.97
N ALA A 62 -6.69 -23.83 -35.67
CA ALA A 62 -5.68 -24.71 -35.08
C ALA A 62 -4.47 -23.92 -34.55
N ALA A 63 -3.98 -22.93 -35.30
CA ALA A 63 -2.86 -22.07 -34.90
C ALA A 63 -3.22 -21.20 -33.68
N VAL A 64 -4.42 -20.63 -33.66
CA VAL A 64 -4.91 -19.83 -32.51
C VAL A 64 -5.12 -20.71 -31.28
N ALA A 65 -5.65 -21.94 -31.46
CA ALA A 65 -5.79 -22.89 -30.36
C ALA A 65 -4.42 -23.26 -29.76
N ALA A 66 -3.41 -23.51 -30.60
CA ALA A 66 -2.04 -23.77 -30.16
C ALA A 66 -1.43 -22.56 -29.41
N ALA A 67 -1.58 -21.35 -29.96
CA ALA A 67 -1.12 -20.12 -29.32
C ALA A 67 -1.79 -19.88 -27.96
N LYS A 68 -3.09 -20.15 -27.86
CA LYS A 68 -3.85 -20.01 -26.62
C LYS A 68 -3.42 -21.04 -25.57
N ALA A 69 -3.17 -22.29 -25.98
CA ALA A 69 -2.67 -23.34 -25.09
C ALA A 69 -1.26 -23.02 -24.55
N ALA A 70 -0.38 -22.46 -25.39
CA ALA A 70 0.98 -22.07 -24.99
C ALA A 70 1.03 -20.80 -24.11
N PHE A 71 0.00 -19.96 -24.16
CA PHE A 71 0.03 -18.62 -23.55
C PHE A 71 0.31 -18.64 -22.04
N GLY A 72 -0.32 -19.53 -21.28
CA GLY A 72 -0.08 -19.61 -19.84
C GLY A 72 1.38 -19.88 -19.50
N GLY A 73 1.98 -20.92 -20.11
CA GLY A 73 3.38 -21.26 -19.88
C GLY A 73 4.36 -20.19 -20.39
N TRP A 74 4.08 -19.56 -21.53
CA TRP A 74 4.94 -18.51 -22.06
C TRP A 74 4.87 -17.20 -21.25
N ARG A 75 3.67 -16.79 -20.85
CA ARG A 75 3.44 -15.62 -19.99
C ARG A 75 4.19 -15.75 -18.67
N ASP A 76 4.16 -16.95 -18.08
CA ASP A 76 4.73 -17.23 -16.76
C ASP A 76 6.24 -17.58 -16.84
N THR A 77 6.81 -17.69 -18.05
CA THR A 77 8.27 -17.80 -18.26
C THR A 77 8.96 -16.52 -17.76
N SER A 78 10.06 -16.64 -17.01
CA SER A 78 10.74 -15.47 -16.46
C SER A 78 11.16 -14.48 -17.56
N PRO A 79 11.07 -13.15 -17.33
CA PRO A 79 11.53 -12.15 -18.28
C PRO A 79 12.96 -12.40 -18.81
N GLN A 80 13.87 -12.84 -17.95
CA GLN A 80 15.25 -13.15 -18.31
C GLN A 80 15.36 -14.36 -19.24
N ASP A 81 14.55 -15.39 -19.04
CA ASP A 81 14.56 -16.56 -19.93
C ASP A 81 13.93 -16.24 -21.29
N ARG A 82 12.88 -15.40 -21.33
CA ARG A 82 12.37 -14.85 -22.59
C ARG A 82 13.45 -14.04 -23.33
N ALA A 83 14.22 -13.22 -22.60
CA ALA A 83 15.35 -12.48 -23.17
C ALA A 83 16.43 -13.39 -23.75
N LYS A 84 16.80 -14.48 -23.07
CA LYS A 84 17.77 -15.46 -23.57
C LYS A 84 17.32 -16.11 -24.88
N LEU A 85 16.05 -16.51 -24.96
CA LEU A 85 15.49 -17.12 -26.18
C LEU A 85 15.46 -16.12 -27.35
N LEU A 86 15.08 -14.86 -27.09
CA LEU A 86 15.11 -13.81 -28.10
C LEU A 86 16.54 -13.49 -28.55
N ASN A 87 17.52 -13.41 -27.64
CA ASN A 87 18.92 -13.23 -28.02
C ASN A 87 19.44 -14.38 -28.88
N ARG A 88 19.14 -15.63 -28.50
CA ARG A 88 19.52 -16.79 -29.29
C ARG A 88 18.87 -16.76 -30.68
N LEU A 89 17.61 -16.35 -30.78
CA LEU A 89 16.94 -16.17 -32.06
C LEU A 89 17.63 -15.08 -32.91
N ALA A 90 18.03 -13.96 -32.31
CA ALA A 90 18.77 -12.92 -33.01
C ALA A 90 20.10 -13.44 -33.57
N ASP A 91 20.85 -14.22 -32.79
CA ASP A 91 22.11 -14.84 -33.22
C ASP A 91 21.89 -15.84 -34.38
N LEU A 92 20.79 -16.59 -34.34
CA LEU A 92 20.41 -17.52 -35.42
C LEU A 92 19.96 -16.79 -36.70
N ILE A 93 19.25 -15.67 -36.58
CA ILE A 93 18.89 -14.83 -37.73
C ILE A 93 20.15 -14.25 -38.39
N GLU A 94 21.14 -13.83 -37.60
CA GLU A 94 22.44 -13.35 -38.13
C GLU A 94 23.21 -14.45 -38.85
N ARG A 95 23.10 -15.69 -38.38
CA ARG A 95 23.76 -16.85 -38.99
C ARG A 95 23.18 -17.16 -40.39
N ASP A 96 21.87 -17.19 -40.55
CA ASP A 96 21.20 -17.80 -41.72
C ASP A 96 20.65 -16.80 -42.76
N SER A 97 21.46 -15.82 -43.13
CA SER A 97 21.05 -14.58 -43.83
C SER A 97 20.70 -14.71 -45.34
N ILE A 98 19.59 -15.29 -45.81
CA ILE A 98 19.15 -15.18 -47.25
C ILE A 98 17.62 -15.35 -47.44
N ASP A 99 16.89 -14.33 -47.98
CA ASP A 99 15.68 -14.49 -48.85
C ASP A 99 15.11 -13.11 -49.35
N GLY A 100 14.60 -13.04 -50.60
CA GLY A 100 13.85 -11.89 -51.17
C GLY A 100 14.22 -11.47 -52.62
N GLY A 101 13.28 -10.82 -53.34
CA GLY A 101 13.50 -10.30 -54.71
C GLY A 101 14.29 -8.98 -54.82
N LYS A 102 14.62 -8.38 -53.67
CA LYS A 102 15.54 -7.25 -53.54
C LYS A 102 16.98 -7.71 -53.76
N PRO A 103 17.90 -6.85 -54.27
CA PRO A 103 19.31 -7.21 -54.37
C PRO A 103 19.88 -7.82 -53.09
N VAL A 104 20.51 -8.99 -53.21
CA VAL A 104 20.90 -9.85 -52.08
C VAL A 104 21.83 -9.14 -51.12
N HIS A 105 22.77 -8.33 -51.64
CA HIS A 105 23.70 -7.58 -50.81
C HIS A 105 22.99 -6.50 -49.95
N ILE A 106 21.88 -5.94 -50.42
CA ILE A 106 21.05 -4.99 -49.65
C ILE A 106 20.23 -5.75 -48.62
N ALA A 107 19.57 -6.85 -49.01
CA ALA A 107 18.80 -7.68 -48.07
C ALA A 107 19.67 -8.19 -46.92
N LYS A 108 20.88 -8.68 -47.23
CA LYS A 108 21.85 -9.14 -46.23
C LYS A 108 22.44 -7.98 -45.42
N GLY A 109 22.83 -6.88 -46.08
CA GLY A 109 23.51 -5.74 -45.44
C GLY A 109 22.59 -4.78 -44.68
N ALA A 110 21.27 -4.87 -44.87
CA ALA A 110 20.30 -4.01 -44.21
C ALA A 110 19.20 -4.82 -43.50
N ASP A 111 18.34 -5.53 -44.24
CA ASP A 111 17.14 -6.17 -43.67
C ASP A 111 17.45 -7.22 -42.61
N VAL A 112 18.36 -8.17 -42.89
CA VAL A 112 18.68 -9.25 -41.95
C VAL A 112 19.33 -8.68 -40.70
N LEU A 113 20.30 -7.77 -40.86
CA LEU A 113 20.97 -7.12 -39.73
C LEU A 113 20.00 -6.28 -38.90
N ALA A 114 19.08 -5.54 -39.55
CA ALA A 114 18.06 -4.78 -38.85
C ALA A 114 17.04 -5.70 -38.16
N SER A 115 16.75 -6.88 -38.73
CA SER A 115 15.85 -7.88 -38.15
C SER A 115 16.44 -8.47 -36.87
N SER A 116 17.70 -8.94 -36.92
CA SER A 116 18.38 -9.46 -35.74
C SER A 116 18.57 -8.38 -34.68
N ALA A 117 18.97 -7.17 -35.06
CA ALA A 117 19.12 -6.04 -34.15
C ALA A 117 17.79 -5.67 -33.49
N CYS A 118 16.67 -5.73 -34.23
CA CYS A 118 15.33 -5.50 -33.68
C CYS A 118 14.96 -6.57 -32.64
N ILE A 119 15.17 -7.86 -32.93
CA ILE A 119 14.92 -8.93 -31.96
C ILE A 119 15.84 -8.77 -30.73
N ARG A 120 17.12 -8.45 -30.93
CA ARG A 120 18.09 -8.20 -29.86
C ARG A 120 17.77 -6.97 -29.02
N TYR A 121 17.21 -5.93 -29.64
CA TYR A 121 16.71 -4.76 -28.91
C TYR A 121 15.55 -5.15 -27.97
N TYR A 122 14.59 -5.91 -28.48
CA TYR A 122 13.44 -6.35 -27.67
C TYR A 122 13.77 -7.45 -26.67
N SER A 123 14.81 -8.26 -26.90
CA SER A 123 15.35 -9.16 -25.88
C SER A 123 15.78 -8.37 -24.62
N GLY A 124 16.44 -7.23 -24.84
CA GLY A 124 16.85 -6.30 -23.79
C GLY A 124 15.70 -5.61 -23.08
N TRP A 125 14.49 -5.63 -23.66
CA TRP A 125 13.29 -5.06 -23.02
C TRP A 125 12.50 -6.04 -22.19
N ALA A 126 12.66 -7.35 -22.37
CA ALA A 126 11.79 -8.34 -21.75
C ALA A 126 11.69 -8.18 -20.22
N ASP A 127 12.78 -7.78 -19.55
CA ASP A 127 12.89 -7.51 -18.11
C ASP A 127 12.76 -6.02 -17.71
N LYS A 128 12.46 -5.13 -18.66
CA LYS A 128 12.33 -3.67 -18.48
C LYS A 128 10.92 -3.15 -18.75
N ILE A 129 9.97 -4.05 -19.00
CA ILE A 129 8.55 -3.72 -19.15
C ILE A 129 8.00 -3.39 -17.77
N LYS A 130 8.06 -2.11 -17.41
CA LYS A 130 7.63 -1.58 -16.12
C LYS A 130 6.23 -0.97 -16.21
N GLY A 131 5.54 -0.96 -15.08
CA GLY A 131 4.51 0.04 -14.81
C GLY A 131 5.06 1.12 -13.87
N ASP A 132 4.17 1.82 -13.20
CA ASP A 132 4.44 2.98 -12.37
C ASP A 132 3.89 2.77 -10.96
N THR A 133 4.57 3.31 -9.96
CA THR A 133 4.02 3.54 -8.62
C THR A 133 3.41 4.94 -8.61
N ILE A 134 2.12 5.06 -8.34
CA ILE A 134 1.38 6.32 -8.43
C ILE A 134 0.93 6.72 -7.02
N GLU A 135 1.50 7.80 -6.50
CA GLU A 135 1.10 8.35 -5.20
C GLU A 135 -0.24 9.09 -5.34
N THR A 136 -1.27 8.62 -4.63
CA THR A 136 -2.58 9.30 -4.54
C THR A 136 -2.91 9.74 -3.12
N ASP A 137 -2.65 8.89 -2.14
CA ASP A 137 -2.95 9.07 -0.72
C ASP A 137 -2.08 8.09 0.13
N PRO A 138 -1.87 8.36 1.43
CA PRO A 138 -0.90 7.61 2.25
C PRO A 138 -1.32 6.18 2.63
N ASP A 139 -2.60 5.82 2.43
CA ASP A 139 -3.15 4.53 2.89
C ASP A 139 -3.29 3.50 1.75
N THR A 140 -2.89 3.85 0.53
CA THR A 140 -3.00 2.98 -0.64
C THR A 140 -1.68 2.89 -1.42
N LEU A 141 -1.30 1.66 -1.78
CA LEU A 141 -0.26 1.40 -2.75
C LEU A 141 -0.92 1.24 -4.13
N ASN A 142 -0.79 2.25 -4.97
CA ASN A 142 -1.25 2.17 -6.36
C ASN A 142 -0.07 1.85 -7.26
N ILE A 143 -0.17 0.71 -7.94
CA ILE A 143 0.77 0.30 -8.96
C ILE A 143 0.05 0.10 -10.27
N THR A 144 0.68 0.47 -11.37
CA THR A 144 0.30 -0.04 -12.68
C THR A 144 1.18 -1.23 -13.04
N LEU A 145 0.59 -2.20 -13.74
CA LEU A 145 1.26 -3.38 -14.27
C LEU A 145 0.97 -3.45 -15.77
N ARG A 146 1.97 -3.84 -16.56
CA ARG A 146 1.81 -4.08 -17.99
C ARG A 146 1.76 -5.58 -18.23
N GLU A 147 0.56 -6.09 -18.47
CA GLU A 147 0.33 -7.53 -18.72
C GLU A 147 0.28 -7.82 -20.22
N PRO A 148 0.78 -8.96 -20.70
CA PRO A 148 0.54 -9.37 -22.09
C PRO A 148 -0.95 -9.51 -22.38
N LEU A 149 -1.33 -9.22 -23.62
CA LEU A 149 -2.71 -9.27 -24.10
C LEU A 149 -3.22 -10.71 -24.27
N GLY A 150 -2.37 -11.65 -24.67
CA GLY A 150 -2.78 -13.02 -25.03
C GLY A 150 -2.27 -13.44 -26.41
N VAL A 151 -3.16 -14.03 -27.21
CA VAL A 151 -2.85 -14.39 -28.60
C VAL A 151 -2.91 -13.15 -29.49
N CYS A 152 -1.81 -12.88 -30.20
CA CYS A 152 -1.68 -11.76 -31.14
C CYS A 152 -1.56 -12.26 -32.58
N GLY A 153 -2.42 -11.75 -33.47
CA GLY A 153 -2.31 -11.97 -34.91
C GLY A 153 -1.39 -10.93 -35.56
N LEU A 154 -0.37 -11.39 -36.27
CA LEU A 154 0.63 -10.54 -36.93
C LEU A 154 0.50 -10.72 -38.45
N ILE A 155 -0.03 -9.72 -39.15
CA ILE A 155 -0.25 -9.79 -40.61
C ILE A 155 0.80 -8.90 -41.30
N ILE A 156 1.65 -9.54 -42.11
CA ILE A 156 2.90 -8.96 -42.61
C ILE A 156 2.80 -8.69 -44.12
N PRO A 157 3.30 -7.55 -44.62
CA PRO A 157 3.35 -7.23 -46.04
C PRO A 157 4.55 -7.91 -46.71
N TRP A 158 4.64 -7.76 -48.02
CA TRP A 158 5.63 -8.45 -48.84
C TRP A 158 6.94 -7.67 -49.08
N ASN A 159 6.98 -6.38 -48.77
CA ASN A 159 8.08 -5.51 -49.21
C ASN A 159 9.33 -5.57 -48.32
N PHE A 160 9.16 -5.87 -47.03
CA PHE A 160 10.24 -6.12 -46.05
C PHE A 160 9.83 -7.30 -45.14
N PRO A 161 9.70 -8.52 -45.70
CA PRO A 161 8.96 -9.61 -45.06
C PRO A 161 9.57 -10.04 -43.71
N LEU A 162 10.88 -10.29 -43.65
CA LEU A 162 11.55 -10.67 -42.40
C LEU A 162 11.61 -9.51 -41.41
N LEU A 163 11.96 -8.32 -41.88
CA LEU A 163 12.15 -7.15 -41.02
C LEU A 163 10.85 -6.74 -40.33
N ILE A 164 9.75 -6.60 -41.07
CA ILE A 164 8.45 -6.23 -40.49
C ILE A 164 7.88 -7.39 -39.64
N THR A 165 8.19 -8.65 -39.97
CA THR A 165 7.92 -9.76 -39.05
C THR A 165 8.61 -9.52 -37.71
N CYS A 166 9.90 -9.15 -37.71
CA CYS A 166 10.66 -8.89 -36.48
C CYS A 166 10.20 -7.64 -35.72
N TRP A 167 9.74 -6.60 -36.41
CA TRP A 167 9.14 -5.41 -35.79
C TRP A 167 7.94 -5.75 -34.90
N LYS A 168 7.18 -6.77 -35.30
CA LYS A 168 5.96 -7.21 -34.61
C LYS A 168 6.21 -8.37 -33.66
N LEU A 169 7.08 -9.30 -34.04
CA LEU A 169 7.41 -10.50 -33.27
C LEU A 169 8.19 -10.16 -32.00
N GLY A 170 9.23 -9.33 -32.11
CA GLY A 170 10.09 -8.93 -30.99
C GLY A 170 9.32 -8.38 -29.79
N PRO A 171 8.55 -7.29 -29.94
CA PRO A 171 7.82 -6.70 -28.81
C PRO A 171 6.70 -7.61 -28.30
N ALA A 172 6.03 -8.35 -29.18
CA ALA A 172 4.97 -9.30 -28.78
C ALA A 172 5.51 -10.37 -27.83
N LEU A 173 6.60 -11.03 -28.22
CA LEU A 173 7.24 -12.08 -27.44
C LEU A 173 7.90 -11.55 -26.17
N ALA A 174 8.57 -10.39 -26.24
CA ALA A 174 9.18 -9.76 -25.07
C ALA A 174 8.14 -9.45 -23.98
N ALA A 175 6.96 -8.96 -24.38
CA ALA A 175 5.81 -8.72 -23.52
C ALA A 175 5.17 -9.99 -22.94
N GLY A 176 5.49 -11.17 -23.47
CA GLY A 176 4.94 -12.45 -23.01
C GLY A 176 3.67 -12.90 -23.76
N ASN A 177 3.41 -12.37 -24.95
CA ASN A 177 2.31 -12.81 -25.81
C ASN A 177 2.71 -14.04 -26.65
N THR A 178 1.72 -14.82 -27.06
CA THR A 178 1.88 -15.84 -28.12
C THR A 178 1.34 -15.29 -29.43
N VAL A 179 1.85 -15.80 -30.56
CA VAL A 179 1.59 -15.18 -31.87
C VAL A 179 1.15 -16.18 -32.92
N VAL A 180 0.32 -15.67 -33.85
CA VAL A 180 0.02 -16.31 -35.13
C VAL A 180 0.39 -15.32 -36.23
N ILE A 181 1.38 -15.68 -37.05
CA ILE A 181 1.92 -14.85 -38.12
C ILE A 181 1.27 -15.25 -39.43
N LYS A 182 0.69 -14.29 -40.15
CA LYS A 182 0.21 -14.46 -41.53
C LYS A 182 1.08 -13.63 -42.47
N PRO A 183 2.17 -14.21 -43.02
CA PRO A 183 3.01 -13.51 -43.99
C PRO A 183 2.26 -13.30 -45.31
N ALA A 184 2.61 -12.26 -46.06
CA ALA A 184 2.09 -12.09 -47.41
C ALA A 184 2.40 -13.32 -48.28
N GLU A 185 1.41 -13.73 -49.07
CA GLU A 185 1.48 -14.88 -49.96
C GLU A 185 2.62 -14.80 -50.97
N LEU A 186 3.03 -13.58 -51.34
CA LEU A 186 4.12 -13.32 -52.29
C LEU A 186 5.52 -13.59 -51.70
N THR A 187 5.68 -13.59 -50.37
CA THR A 187 7.00 -13.62 -49.69
C THR A 187 6.97 -14.38 -48.36
N SER A 188 6.33 -15.55 -48.34
CA SER A 188 6.14 -16.34 -47.12
C SER A 188 7.36 -17.18 -46.70
N LEU A 189 8.31 -17.43 -47.61
CA LEU A 189 9.43 -18.36 -47.40
C LEU A 189 10.33 -17.95 -46.22
N SER A 190 10.71 -16.67 -46.14
CA SER A 190 11.47 -16.14 -44.98
C SER A 190 10.79 -16.33 -43.62
N ALA A 191 9.47 -16.19 -43.52
CA ALA A 191 8.73 -16.40 -42.27
C ALA A 191 8.66 -17.88 -41.88
N LEU A 192 8.51 -18.77 -42.86
CA LEU A 192 8.58 -20.23 -42.65
C LEU A 192 9.99 -20.68 -42.26
N TYR A 193 11.03 -20.07 -42.84
CA TYR A 193 12.41 -20.35 -42.44
C TYR A 193 12.70 -19.85 -41.02
N LEU A 194 12.23 -18.65 -40.67
CA LEU A 194 12.30 -18.11 -39.30
C LEU A 194 11.68 -19.08 -38.28
N ALA A 195 10.59 -19.77 -38.64
CA ALA A 195 9.97 -20.76 -37.77
C ALA A 195 10.91 -21.93 -37.41
N LYS A 196 11.79 -22.36 -38.32
CA LYS A 196 12.85 -23.35 -38.03
C LYS A 196 13.84 -22.81 -36.99
N LEU A 197 14.21 -21.53 -37.11
CA LEU A 197 15.10 -20.86 -36.15
C LEU A 197 14.45 -20.69 -34.78
N VAL A 198 13.13 -20.48 -34.73
CA VAL A 198 12.36 -20.44 -33.48
C VAL A 198 12.44 -21.78 -32.74
N VAL A 199 12.31 -22.90 -33.46
CA VAL A 199 12.51 -24.24 -32.87
C VAL A 199 13.94 -24.42 -32.38
N GLU A 200 14.94 -24.05 -33.19
CA GLU A 200 16.35 -24.17 -32.82
C GLU A 200 16.73 -23.29 -31.63
N ALA A 201 16.16 -22.07 -31.52
CA ALA A 201 16.32 -21.20 -30.37
C ALA A 201 15.76 -21.82 -29.08
N GLY A 202 14.78 -22.72 -29.20
CA GLY A 202 14.18 -23.45 -28.07
C GLY A 202 12.91 -22.82 -27.55
N PHE A 203 12.15 -22.09 -28.37
CA PHE A 203 10.86 -21.56 -27.96
C PHE A 203 9.86 -22.71 -27.69
N PRO A 204 9.03 -22.60 -26.64
CA PRO A 204 8.01 -23.61 -26.35
C PRO A 204 7.02 -23.79 -27.51
N PRO A 205 6.58 -25.02 -27.80
CA PRO A 205 5.58 -25.29 -28.84
C PRO A 205 4.34 -24.41 -28.71
N GLY A 206 3.96 -23.77 -29.81
CA GLY A 206 2.75 -22.96 -29.92
C GLY A 206 2.96 -21.49 -29.56
N THR A 207 4.13 -21.11 -29.04
CA THR A 207 4.46 -19.70 -28.75
C THR A 207 4.45 -18.85 -30.02
N VAL A 208 4.99 -19.40 -31.10
CA VAL A 208 4.99 -18.81 -32.44
C VAL A 208 4.34 -19.81 -33.39
N ASN A 209 3.40 -19.36 -34.20
CA ASN A 209 2.77 -20.14 -35.25
C ASN A 209 2.79 -19.32 -36.54
N VAL A 210 2.92 -19.97 -37.70
CA VAL A 210 2.91 -19.31 -39.01
C VAL A 210 1.87 -19.98 -39.89
N ASP A 211 0.91 -19.19 -40.35
CA ASP A 211 -0.15 -19.64 -41.25
C ASP A 211 -0.03 -18.90 -42.59
N THR A 212 0.33 -19.64 -43.63
CA THR A 212 0.54 -19.13 -44.98
C THR A 212 -0.76 -19.23 -45.76
N GLY A 213 -1.39 -18.10 -46.09
CA GLY A 213 -2.67 -18.10 -46.82
C GLY A 213 -3.01 -16.73 -47.40
N PHE A 214 -4.07 -16.62 -48.20
CA PHE A 214 -4.47 -15.33 -48.79
C PHE A 214 -5.06 -14.36 -47.75
N GLY A 215 -4.99 -13.06 -48.05
CA GLY A 215 -5.51 -12.01 -47.17
C GLY A 215 -7.01 -12.13 -46.87
N ASN A 216 -7.83 -12.47 -47.88
CA ASN A 216 -9.28 -12.67 -47.77
C ASN A 216 -9.68 -14.07 -47.25
N GLU A 217 -8.72 -14.91 -46.88
CA GLU A 217 -8.96 -16.23 -46.30
C GLU A 217 -8.33 -16.28 -44.91
N ALA A 218 -7.05 -16.69 -44.81
CA ALA A 218 -6.34 -16.76 -43.53
C ALA A 218 -6.26 -15.41 -42.81
N GLY A 219 -6.00 -14.31 -43.54
CA GLY A 219 -5.90 -12.97 -42.95
C GLY A 219 -7.23 -12.48 -42.36
N GLN A 220 -8.33 -12.68 -43.10
CA GLN A 220 -9.68 -12.35 -42.66
C GLN A 220 -10.09 -13.22 -41.46
N ALA A 221 -9.92 -14.55 -41.56
CA ALA A 221 -10.21 -15.49 -40.48
C ALA A 221 -9.46 -15.13 -39.19
N LEU A 222 -8.17 -14.79 -39.29
CA LEU A 222 -7.36 -14.39 -38.13
C LEU A 222 -7.85 -13.08 -37.50
N THR A 223 -8.28 -12.12 -38.33
CA THR A 223 -8.82 -10.84 -37.88
C THR A 223 -10.18 -11.01 -37.19
N GLU A 224 -11.02 -11.91 -37.68
CA GLU A 224 -12.36 -12.18 -37.16
C GLU A 224 -12.34 -13.06 -35.90
N HIS A 225 -11.26 -13.82 -35.66
CA HIS A 225 -11.20 -14.81 -34.60
C HIS A 225 -11.39 -14.22 -33.18
N PRO A 226 -12.33 -14.74 -32.36
CA PRO A 226 -12.69 -14.15 -31.07
C PRO A 226 -11.63 -14.31 -29.97
N ASP A 227 -10.78 -15.34 -30.09
CA ASP A 227 -9.66 -15.55 -29.14
C ASP A 227 -8.42 -14.69 -29.42
N VAL A 228 -8.33 -14.04 -30.58
CA VAL A 228 -7.24 -13.12 -30.89
C VAL A 228 -7.51 -11.79 -30.19
N LYS A 229 -6.55 -11.35 -29.35
CA LYS A 229 -6.67 -10.15 -28.50
C LYS A 229 -6.05 -8.92 -29.12
N LYS A 230 -5.20 -9.10 -30.13
CA LYS A 230 -4.58 -8.02 -30.89
C LYS A 230 -4.36 -8.42 -32.35
N ILE A 231 -4.59 -7.47 -33.26
CA ILE A 231 -4.07 -7.52 -34.64
C ILE A 231 -2.99 -6.44 -34.80
N SER A 232 -1.83 -6.82 -35.31
CA SER A 232 -0.84 -5.89 -35.83
C SER A 232 -0.71 -6.11 -37.32
N PHE A 233 -1.10 -5.13 -38.11
CA PHE A 233 -1.17 -5.20 -39.56
C PHE A 233 -0.30 -4.12 -40.18
N THR A 234 0.50 -4.52 -41.17
CA THR A 234 1.13 -3.57 -42.08
C THR A 234 0.67 -3.84 -43.52
N GLY A 235 0.20 -2.81 -44.22
CA GLY A 235 -0.32 -2.98 -45.59
C GLY A 235 -1.16 -1.80 -46.07
N SER A 236 -2.15 -2.07 -46.93
CA SER A 236 -2.91 -1.00 -47.58
C SER A 236 -3.95 -0.35 -46.66
N THR A 237 -4.16 0.95 -46.83
CA THR A 237 -5.13 1.72 -46.05
C THR A 237 -6.56 1.17 -46.10
N PRO A 238 -7.11 0.72 -47.25
CA PRO A 238 -8.45 0.11 -47.29
C PRO A 238 -8.57 -1.15 -46.43
N VAL A 239 -7.55 -2.00 -46.40
CA VAL A 239 -7.55 -3.22 -45.58
C VAL A 239 -7.42 -2.87 -44.10
N GLY A 240 -6.56 -1.90 -43.75
CA GLY A 240 -6.46 -1.41 -42.37
C GLY A 240 -7.79 -0.90 -41.81
N LYS A 241 -8.56 -0.15 -42.62
CA LYS A 241 -9.93 0.28 -42.26
C LYS A 241 -10.88 -0.89 -42.07
N ALA A 242 -10.81 -1.90 -42.94
CA ALA A 242 -11.61 -3.12 -42.80
C ALA A 242 -11.28 -3.85 -41.49
N ILE A 243 -10.00 -3.98 -41.12
CA ILE A 243 -9.56 -4.60 -39.86
C ILE A 243 -10.11 -3.85 -38.64
N LEU A 244 -10.09 -2.52 -38.65
CA LEU A 244 -10.70 -1.73 -37.56
C LEU A 244 -12.19 -1.98 -37.44
N LYS A 245 -12.91 -2.03 -38.57
CA LYS A 245 -14.34 -2.38 -38.58
C LYS A 245 -14.56 -3.79 -38.02
N THR A 246 -13.80 -4.77 -38.47
CA THR A 246 -13.89 -6.15 -37.95
C THR A 246 -13.58 -6.21 -36.45
N SER A 247 -12.60 -5.44 -35.95
CA SER A 247 -12.34 -5.37 -34.51
C SER A 247 -13.55 -4.84 -33.74
N ALA A 248 -14.17 -3.77 -34.24
CA ALA A 248 -15.40 -3.21 -33.67
C ALA A 248 -16.56 -4.23 -33.66
N ASP A 249 -16.71 -4.99 -34.76
CA ASP A 249 -17.79 -5.95 -34.94
C ASP A 249 -17.62 -7.26 -34.14
N THR A 250 -16.41 -7.55 -33.62
CA THR A 250 -16.10 -8.85 -33.00
C THR A 250 -15.89 -8.80 -31.49
N ASN A 251 -14.72 -8.31 -31.02
CA ASN A 251 -14.32 -8.42 -29.61
C ASN A 251 -13.52 -7.21 -29.11
N LEU A 252 -13.53 -6.08 -29.83
CA LEU A 252 -12.78 -4.86 -29.51
C LEU A 252 -11.28 -5.12 -29.30
N LYS A 253 -10.72 -6.10 -30.02
CA LYS A 253 -9.28 -6.40 -30.00
C LYS A 253 -8.46 -5.17 -30.36
N LYS A 254 -7.30 -5.00 -29.70
CA LYS A 254 -6.39 -3.89 -30.01
C LYS A 254 -5.90 -4.03 -31.45
N VAL A 255 -5.87 -2.94 -32.20
CA VAL A 255 -5.37 -2.93 -33.58
C VAL A 255 -4.22 -1.93 -33.68
N THR A 256 -3.06 -2.40 -34.15
CA THR A 256 -1.98 -1.52 -34.61
C THR A 256 -1.92 -1.58 -36.12
N LEU A 257 -1.97 -0.43 -36.76
CA LEU A 257 -1.92 -0.29 -38.22
C LEU A 257 -0.71 0.54 -38.63
N GLU A 258 0.12 -0.05 -39.49
CA GLU A 258 1.16 0.64 -40.26
C GLU A 258 0.76 0.61 -41.73
N LEU A 259 0.37 1.75 -42.29
CA LEU A 259 -0.24 1.81 -43.62
C LEU A 259 0.64 2.58 -44.60
N GLY A 260 0.11 2.79 -45.81
CA GLY A 260 0.80 3.51 -46.86
C GLY A 260 1.10 4.98 -46.51
N GLY A 261 1.96 5.58 -47.33
CA GLY A 261 2.38 6.96 -47.15
C GLY A 261 2.58 7.70 -48.47
N LYS A 262 2.64 9.03 -48.33
CA LYS A 262 3.02 9.95 -49.41
C LYS A 262 3.97 11.00 -48.87
N SER A 263 5.09 10.53 -48.33
CA SER A 263 6.00 11.32 -47.49
C SER A 263 6.66 12.47 -48.27
N PRO A 264 6.66 13.71 -47.75
CA PRO A 264 7.31 14.85 -48.37
C PRO A 264 8.78 14.98 -47.95
N SER A 265 9.66 15.21 -48.92
CA SER A 265 11.03 15.70 -48.72
C SER A 265 11.11 17.16 -49.14
N ILE A 266 11.50 18.04 -48.22
CA ILE A 266 11.52 19.49 -48.42
C ILE A 266 12.97 19.96 -48.50
N VAL A 267 13.38 20.54 -49.62
CA VAL A 267 14.75 20.98 -49.89
C VAL A 267 14.79 22.51 -49.98
N PHE A 268 15.41 23.15 -48.98
CA PHE A 268 15.66 24.59 -48.97
C PHE A 268 16.91 24.96 -49.78
N ASP A 269 17.00 26.21 -50.18
CA ASP A 269 18.11 26.74 -50.98
C ASP A 269 19.45 26.82 -50.24
N ASP A 270 19.42 26.79 -48.92
CA ASP A 270 20.58 26.71 -48.05
C ASP A 270 20.99 25.26 -47.71
N ALA A 271 20.34 24.25 -48.29
CA ALA A 271 20.69 22.85 -48.09
C ALA A 271 22.00 22.49 -48.78
N ASP A 272 22.72 21.50 -48.23
CA ASP A 272 23.72 20.78 -48.99
C ASP A 272 23.01 19.98 -50.09
N LEU A 273 23.14 20.47 -51.33
CA LEU A 273 22.37 19.97 -52.45
C LEU A 273 22.80 18.57 -52.88
N ASP A 274 24.08 18.23 -52.77
CA ASP A 274 24.57 16.87 -53.08
C ASP A 274 24.03 15.86 -52.06
N GLN A 275 24.11 16.20 -50.77
CA GLN A 275 23.58 15.36 -49.71
C GLN A 275 22.06 15.16 -49.85
N ALA A 276 21.31 16.24 -50.13
CA ALA A 276 19.86 16.18 -50.31
C ALA A 276 19.49 15.27 -51.49
N ILE A 277 20.21 15.35 -52.61
CA ILE A 277 19.97 14.51 -53.79
C ILE A 277 20.23 13.03 -53.50
N GLU A 278 21.33 12.70 -52.82
CA GLU A 278 21.61 11.30 -52.45
C GLU A 278 20.54 10.76 -51.49
N ALA A 279 20.14 11.54 -50.49
CA ALA A 279 19.12 11.15 -49.53
C ALA A 279 17.75 10.98 -50.19
N VAL A 280 17.36 11.87 -51.11
CA VAL A 280 16.10 11.74 -51.87
C VAL A 280 16.16 10.53 -52.82
N ASN A 281 17.28 10.32 -53.52
CA ASN A 281 17.49 9.16 -54.39
C ASN A 281 17.35 7.84 -53.63
N GLY A 282 18.06 7.72 -52.50
CA GLY A 282 17.89 6.59 -51.59
C GLY A 282 16.47 6.51 -51.04
N GLY A 283 15.85 7.63 -50.72
CA GLY A 283 14.51 7.68 -50.14
C GLY A 283 13.38 7.19 -51.04
N ILE A 284 13.46 7.37 -52.37
CA ILE A 284 12.43 6.89 -53.30
C ILE A 284 12.83 5.62 -54.05
N PHE A 285 14.09 5.43 -54.42
CA PHE A 285 14.47 4.30 -55.28
C PHE A 285 14.96 3.08 -54.49
N TYR A 286 15.28 3.22 -53.20
CA TYR A 286 15.55 2.07 -52.33
C TYR A 286 14.34 1.12 -52.29
N ASN A 287 14.61 -0.19 -52.31
CA ASN A 287 13.59 -1.24 -52.42
C ASN A 287 12.64 -1.03 -53.62
N MET A 288 13.15 -0.45 -54.72
CA MET A 288 12.40 -0.16 -55.94
C MET A 288 11.17 0.72 -55.68
N GLY A 289 11.21 1.57 -54.65
CA GLY A 289 10.09 2.42 -54.21
C GLY A 289 8.91 1.66 -53.59
N GLN A 290 9.04 0.36 -53.37
CA GLN A 290 8.09 -0.47 -52.62
C GLN A 290 8.32 -0.27 -51.11
N ASN A 291 8.19 0.98 -50.66
CA ASN A 291 8.39 1.40 -49.27
C ASN A 291 7.29 2.40 -48.89
N CYS A 292 6.59 2.12 -47.79
CA CYS A 292 5.48 2.95 -47.32
C CYS A 292 5.94 4.38 -46.96
N CYS A 293 7.18 4.54 -46.49
CA CYS A 293 7.74 5.85 -46.15
C CYS A 293 8.61 6.47 -47.26
N ALA A 294 8.51 5.96 -48.50
CA ALA A 294 9.31 6.46 -49.61
C ALA A 294 9.16 7.99 -49.83
N SER A 295 10.26 8.64 -50.20
CA SER A 295 10.35 10.07 -50.52
C SER A 295 9.64 10.40 -51.84
N SER A 296 8.34 10.15 -51.89
CA SER A 296 7.55 10.14 -53.13
C SER A 296 7.01 11.51 -53.53
N ARG A 297 7.04 12.49 -52.63
CA ARG A 297 6.84 13.92 -52.93
C ARG A 297 8.10 14.68 -52.58
N VAL A 298 8.64 15.44 -53.52
CA VAL A 298 9.82 16.28 -53.28
C VAL A 298 9.43 17.72 -53.56
N TYR A 299 9.54 18.56 -52.54
CA TYR A 299 9.32 20.00 -52.61
C TYR A 299 10.67 20.69 -52.58
N VAL A 300 10.98 21.50 -53.60
CA VAL A 300 12.29 22.16 -53.72
C VAL A 300 12.06 23.66 -53.84
N GLN A 301 12.85 24.45 -53.12
CA GLN A 301 12.68 25.91 -53.13
C GLN A 301 12.98 26.49 -54.52
N GLU A 302 12.18 27.48 -54.94
CA GLU A 302 12.19 28.01 -56.31
C GLU A 302 13.58 28.39 -56.83
N SER A 303 14.45 28.94 -55.98
CA SER A 303 15.80 29.40 -56.33
C SER A 303 16.76 28.27 -56.76
N ILE A 304 16.53 27.03 -56.34
CA ILE A 304 17.38 25.86 -56.65
C ILE A 304 16.66 24.77 -57.45
N TYR A 305 15.39 24.99 -57.84
CA TYR A 305 14.52 23.97 -58.44
C TYR A 305 15.10 23.31 -59.69
N GLU A 306 15.56 24.11 -60.66
CA GLU A 306 16.10 23.60 -61.93
C GLU A 306 17.44 22.87 -61.75
N ASP A 307 18.32 23.38 -60.87
CA ASP A 307 19.60 22.71 -60.59
C ASP A 307 19.39 21.36 -59.90
N PHE A 308 18.50 21.32 -58.90
CA PHE A 308 18.12 20.09 -58.22
C PHE A 308 17.56 19.07 -59.23
N LEU A 309 16.58 19.44 -60.07
CA LEU A 309 15.99 18.51 -61.02
C LEU A 309 17.01 17.92 -62.00
N LYS A 310 17.91 18.76 -62.53
CA LYS A 310 18.96 18.33 -63.46
C LYS A 310 19.89 17.32 -62.80
N ARG A 311 20.39 17.62 -61.60
CA ARG A 311 21.34 16.77 -60.86
C ARG A 311 20.68 15.51 -60.32
N PHE A 312 19.47 15.61 -59.80
CA PHE A 312 18.70 14.46 -59.33
C PHE A 312 18.38 13.49 -60.47
N ALA A 313 17.99 13.99 -61.66
CA ALA A 313 17.80 13.14 -62.82
C ALA A 313 19.09 12.45 -63.28
N ALA A 314 20.22 13.15 -63.26
CA ALA A 314 21.52 12.56 -63.56
C ALA A 314 21.88 11.45 -62.56
N ARG A 315 21.65 11.67 -61.27
CA ARG A 315 21.89 10.70 -60.22
C ARG A 315 20.97 9.49 -60.29
N ALA A 316 19.68 9.69 -60.57
CA ALA A 316 18.69 8.62 -60.67
C ALA A 316 19.02 7.63 -61.80
N ARG A 317 19.56 8.11 -62.94
CA ARG A 317 19.99 7.27 -64.07
C ARG A 317 21.18 6.35 -63.75
N GLN A 318 21.92 6.63 -62.67
CA GLN A 318 23.05 5.79 -62.24
C GLN A 318 22.59 4.56 -61.45
N ASN A 319 21.32 4.49 -61.03
CA ASN A 319 20.78 3.33 -60.33
C ASN A 319 20.67 2.14 -61.30
N LYS A 320 21.57 1.17 -61.18
CA LYS A 320 21.61 -0.01 -62.04
C LYS A 320 20.46 -0.97 -61.70
N ALA A 321 19.70 -1.37 -62.72
CA ALA A 321 18.69 -2.41 -62.63
C ALA A 321 19.20 -3.74 -63.23
N GLY A 322 18.77 -4.87 -62.67
CA GLY A 322 19.16 -6.18 -63.18
C GLY A 322 18.90 -7.32 -62.20
N ASP A 323 19.65 -8.41 -62.37
CA ASP A 323 19.58 -9.60 -61.53
C ASP A 323 19.91 -9.27 -60.05
N PRO A 324 18.99 -9.51 -59.10
CA PRO A 324 19.20 -9.26 -57.69
C PRO A 324 20.41 -9.97 -57.06
N PHE A 325 20.94 -11.04 -57.66
CA PHE A 325 22.11 -11.76 -57.15
C PHE A 325 23.45 -11.08 -57.47
N HIS A 326 23.47 -10.09 -58.36
CA HIS A 326 24.67 -9.33 -58.68
C HIS A 326 24.93 -8.20 -57.66
N LYS A 327 26.19 -8.04 -57.24
CA LYS A 327 26.61 -7.09 -56.20
C LYS A 327 26.45 -5.61 -56.57
N ASP A 328 26.43 -5.28 -57.86
CA ASP A 328 26.37 -3.90 -58.35
C ASP A 328 24.94 -3.43 -58.66
N ILE A 329 23.92 -4.28 -58.47
CA ILE A 329 22.53 -3.99 -58.84
C ILE A 329 21.80 -3.31 -57.69
N PHE A 330 21.29 -2.09 -57.93
CA PHE A 330 20.52 -1.36 -56.93
C PHE A 330 19.01 -1.59 -57.06
N LEU A 331 18.51 -1.84 -58.28
CA LEU A 331 17.08 -1.99 -58.57
C LEU A 331 16.78 -3.41 -59.05
N GLY A 332 16.00 -4.14 -58.25
CA GLY A 332 15.36 -5.37 -58.69
C GLY A 332 14.05 -5.14 -59.47
N PRO A 333 13.32 -6.20 -59.81
CA PRO A 333 11.97 -6.11 -60.34
C PRO A 333 10.96 -5.69 -59.26
N GLN A 334 9.76 -5.27 -59.68
CA GLN A 334 8.57 -5.22 -58.82
C GLN A 334 8.16 -6.63 -58.41
N ILE A 335 7.46 -6.75 -57.28
CA ILE A 335 7.19 -8.05 -56.66
C ILE A 335 6.34 -9.01 -57.52
N ASP A 336 5.41 -8.48 -58.31
CA ASP A 336 4.56 -9.26 -59.21
C ASP A 336 4.07 -8.42 -60.40
N GLU A 337 3.46 -9.09 -61.38
CA GLU A 337 2.85 -8.46 -62.56
C GLU A 337 1.75 -7.45 -62.18
N LYS A 338 0.98 -7.74 -61.13
CA LYS A 338 -0.13 -6.90 -60.69
C LYS A 338 0.37 -5.55 -60.19
N GLN A 339 1.40 -5.56 -59.36
CA GLN A 339 2.02 -4.36 -58.81
C GLN A 339 2.73 -3.57 -59.91
N HIS A 340 3.46 -4.26 -60.80
CA HIS A 340 4.06 -3.64 -61.99
C HIS A 340 3.02 -2.91 -62.85
N SER A 341 1.95 -3.61 -63.23
CA SER A 341 0.87 -3.07 -64.06
C SER A 341 0.17 -1.89 -63.40
N LYS A 342 -0.05 -1.94 -62.08
CA LYS A 342 -0.62 -0.83 -61.31
C LYS A 342 0.26 0.42 -61.42
N ILE A 343 1.56 0.29 -61.16
CA ILE A 343 2.50 1.43 -61.19
C ILE A 343 2.60 2.00 -62.60
N MET A 344 2.76 1.14 -63.62
CA MET A 344 2.82 1.57 -65.01
C MET A 344 1.52 2.26 -65.44
N GLY A 345 0.36 1.78 -65.00
CA GLY A 345 -0.92 2.44 -65.22
C GLY A 345 -0.99 3.86 -64.65
N MET A 346 -0.47 4.08 -63.43
CA MET A 346 -0.37 5.42 -62.82
C MET A 346 0.58 6.34 -63.59
N ILE A 347 1.74 5.82 -64.04
CA ILE A 347 2.69 6.57 -64.87
C ILE A 347 2.02 7.02 -66.19
N GLN A 348 1.29 6.13 -66.85
CA GLN A 348 0.64 6.46 -68.13
C GLN A 348 -0.49 7.49 -67.94
N ARG A 349 -1.29 7.38 -66.87
CA ARG A 349 -2.31 8.40 -66.56
C ARG A 349 -1.69 9.76 -66.27
N ALA A 350 -0.63 9.82 -65.47
CA ALA A 350 0.06 11.08 -65.21
C ALA A 350 0.61 11.74 -66.49
N LYS A 351 1.15 10.95 -67.43
CA LYS A 351 1.58 11.44 -68.75
C LYS A 351 0.39 11.94 -69.59
N ALA A 352 -0.72 11.21 -69.59
CA ALA A 352 -1.94 11.58 -70.30
C ALA A 352 -2.55 12.88 -69.74
N ASP A 353 -2.44 13.11 -68.43
CA ASP A 353 -2.86 14.34 -67.74
C ASP A 353 -1.89 15.53 -67.97
N GLY A 354 -0.86 15.34 -68.80
CA GLY A 354 0.09 16.38 -69.19
C GLY A 354 1.22 16.63 -68.17
N VAL A 355 1.42 15.74 -67.20
CA VAL A 355 2.52 15.89 -66.24
C VAL A 355 3.85 15.53 -66.92
N ARG A 356 4.83 16.42 -66.81
CA ARG A 356 6.12 16.30 -67.50
C ARG A 356 7.05 15.30 -66.82
N VAL A 357 7.63 14.39 -67.60
CA VAL A 357 8.66 13.44 -67.15
C VAL A 357 10.05 14.03 -67.40
N VAL A 358 10.91 13.99 -66.39
CA VAL A 358 12.32 14.41 -66.48
C VAL A 358 13.23 13.25 -66.87
N THR A 359 12.95 12.06 -66.34
CA THR A 359 13.65 10.81 -66.65
C THR A 359 12.73 9.63 -66.34
N GLY A 360 12.93 8.49 -67.01
CA GLY A 360 12.17 7.27 -66.79
C GLY A 360 10.79 7.27 -67.45
N GLY A 361 9.84 6.61 -66.78
CA GLY A 361 8.43 6.52 -67.20
C GLY A 361 8.14 5.38 -68.18
N THR A 362 9.06 4.44 -68.32
CA THR A 362 8.94 3.24 -69.17
C THR A 362 9.24 2.00 -68.35
N SER A 363 8.87 0.84 -68.91
CA SER A 363 9.17 -0.48 -68.37
C SER A 363 10.16 -1.17 -69.29
N PRO A 364 11.35 -1.57 -68.80
CA PRO A 364 12.18 -2.58 -69.44
C PRO A 364 11.48 -3.95 -69.49
N GLU A 365 12.13 -4.96 -70.07
CA GLU A 365 11.64 -6.35 -70.08
C GLU A 365 11.51 -6.92 -68.65
N GLY A 366 10.49 -7.75 -68.42
CA GLY A 366 10.14 -8.27 -67.10
C GLY A 366 9.36 -7.26 -66.24
N TRP A 367 9.34 -7.47 -64.93
CA TRP A 367 8.60 -6.60 -64.00
C TRP A 367 9.43 -5.40 -63.52
N PHE A 368 10.28 -4.84 -64.37
CA PHE A 368 11.12 -3.69 -64.05
C PHE A 368 10.45 -2.36 -64.39
N ILE A 369 10.80 -1.30 -63.66
CA ILE A 369 10.33 0.07 -63.93
C ILE A 369 11.52 1.01 -63.79
N GLU A 370 11.75 1.87 -64.78
CA GLU A 370 12.83 2.85 -64.71
C GLU A 370 12.60 3.87 -63.58
N PRO A 371 13.66 4.35 -62.90
CA PRO A 371 13.58 5.49 -62.00
C PRO A 371 12.86 6.67 -62.66
N THR A 372 11.66 6.98 -62.20
CA THR A 372 10.76 7.92 -62.87
C THR A 372 10.62 9.19 -62.04
N ILE A 373 10.96 10.33 -62.64
CA ILE A 373 10.85 11.65 -62.02
C ILE A 373 9.86 12.50 -62.81
N PHE A 374 8.77 12.92 -62.16
CA PHE A 374 7.84 13.91 -62.68
C PHE A 374 8.14 15.29 -62.10
N ARG A 375 8.02 16.34 -62.91
CA ARG A 375 8.22 17.73 -62.50
C ARG A 375 6.96 18.58 -62.66
N ASP A 376 6.95 19.72 -61.98
CA ASP A 376 5.85 20.70 -61.94
C ASP A 376 4.50 20.05 -61.61
N VAL A 377 4.52 19.05 -60.73
CA VAL A 377 3.34 18.25 -60.41
C VAL A 377 2.41 19.06 -59.51
N LYS A 378 1.17 19.28 -59.96
CA LYS A 378 0.15 19.99 -59.18
C LYS A 378 -0.19 19.22 -57.90
N SER A 379 -0.49 19.94 -56.82
CA SER A 379 -0.88 19.32 -55.54
C SER A 379 -2.05 18.35 -55.68
N SER A 380 -3.01 18.63 -56.57
CA SER A 380 -4.20 17.78 -56.79
C SER A 380 -3.99 16.57 -57.72
N ALA A 381 -2.80 16.37 -58.29
CA ALA A 381 -2.56 15.28 -59.23
C ALA A 381 -2.57 13.91 -58.52
N GLU A 382 -3.04 12.85 -59.20
CA GLU A 382 -3.11 11.48 -58.65
C GLU A 382 -1.75 11.04 -58.06
N ILE A 383 -0.66 11.21 -58.82
CA ILE A 383 0.70 10.84 -58.38
C ILE A 383 1.26 11.72 -57.25
N MET A 384 0.59 12.83 -56.90
CA MET A 384 0.90 13.64 -55.71
C MET A 384 0.05 13.22 -54.52
N GLN A 385 -1.16 12.69 -54.73
CA GLN A 385 -2.10 12.33 -53.67
C GLN A 385 -2.03 10.86 -53.24
N GLU A 386 -1.89 9.96 -54.20
CA GLU A 386 -2.00 8.51 -54.01
C GLU A 386 -0.63 7.84 -53.92
N GLU A 387 -0.56 6.79 -53.10
CA GLU A 387 0.63 5.95 -52.97
C GLU A 387 0.82 5.08 -54.23
N VAL A 388 1.93 5.31 -54.93
CA VAL A 388 2.30 4.57 -56.14
C VAL A 388 2.94 3.22 -55.79
N PHE A 389 3.79 3.22 -54.75
CA PHE A 389 4.52 2.04 -54.26
C PHE A 389 5.43 1.41 -55.34
N GLY A 390 6.18 2.27 -56.02
CA GLY A 390 7.13 1.96 -57.08
C GLY A 390 8.16 3.10 -57.22
N PRO A 391 9.15 2.99 -58.14
CA PRO A 391 10.27 3.93 -58.24
C PRO A 391 9.86 5.22 -58.97
N VAL A 392 8.87 5.93 -58.43
CA VAL A 392 8.21 7.10 -59.03
C VAL A 392 8.11 8.25 -58.03
N VAL A 393 8.68 9.40 -58.38
CA VAL A 393 8.65 10.61 -57.55
C VAL A 393 7.95 11.77 -58.27
N ALA A 394 7.12 12.50 -57.52
CA ALA A 394 6.52 13.76 -57.95
C ALA A 394 7.29 14.94 -57.33
N VAL A 395 7.79 15.85 -58.18
CA VAL A 395 8.58 17.01 -57.74
C VAL A 395 7.83 18.31 -58.05
N ALA A 396 7.73 19.20 -57.05
CA ALA A 396 7.09 20.51 -57.17
C ALA A 396 7.93 21.59 -56.48
N SER A 397 7.79 22.84 -56.90
CA SER A 397 8.48 23.96 -56.25
C SER A 397 7.68 24.52 -55.07
N PHE A 398 8.35 25.24 -54.17
CA PHE A 398 7.71 26.04 -53.13
C PHE A 398 8.42 27.39 -52.91
N LYS A 399 7.67 28.37 -52.40
CA LYS A 399 8.13 29.75 -52.19
C LYS A 399 8.78 29.94 -50.82
N ASP A 400 8.03 29.62 -49.78
CA ASP A 400 8.39 29.84 -48.38
C ASP A 400 7.85 28.70 -47.50
N ILE A 401 8.06 28.84 -46.18
CA ILE A 401 7.66 27.84 -45.19
C ILE A 401 6.14 27.62 -45.16
N ASP A 402 5.34 28.68 -45.33
CA ASP A 402 3.89 28.56 -45.22
C ASP A 402 3.32 27.83 -46.45
N ASP A 403 3.80 28.17 -47.65
CA ASP A 403 3.46 27.48 -48.90
C ASP A 403 3.83 25.99 -48.85
N VAL A 404 5.04 25.64 -48.39
CA VAL A 404 5.46 24.23 -48.35
C VAL A 404 4.71 23.42 -47.30
N LEU A 405 4.33 24.02 -46.17
CA LEU A 405 3.53 23.34 -45.15
C LEU A 405 2.11 23.06 -45.65
N GLU A 406 1.47 24.01 -46.35
CA GLU A 406 0.17 23.78 -46.99
C GLU A 406 0.24 22.60 -47.96
N LYS A 407 1.26 22.57 -48.83
CA LYS A 407 1.49 21.49 -49.79
C LYS A 407 1.81 20.16 -49.11
N ALA A 408 2.69 20.16 -48.11
CA ALA A 408 3.08 18.95 -47.39
C ALA A 408 1.90 18.30 -46.68
N HIS A 409 1.02 19.10 -46.05
CA HIS A 409 -0.18 18.64 -45.35
C HIS A 409 -1.37 18.35 -46.28
N GLY A 410 -1.34 18.77 -47.54
CA GLY A 410 -2.39 18.52 -48.53
C GLY A 410 -2.47 17.06 -49.01
N THR A 411 -2.48 16.09 -48.09
CA THR A 411 -2.66 14.66 -48.34
C THR A 411 -3.35 14.00 -47.14
N ILE A 412 -3.96 12.83 -47.33
CA ILE A 412 -4.55 12.06 -46.23
C ILE A 412 -3.50 11.32 -45.37
N TYR A 413 -2.27 11.23 -45.88
CA TYR A 413 -1.18 10.46 -45.28
C TYR A 413 -0.33 11.29 -44.31
N GLY A 414 0.39 10.61 -43.43
CA GLY A 414 1.25 11.25 -42.42
C GLY A 414 2.33 10.32 -41.89
N LEU A 415 2.89 9.43 -42.73
CA LEU A 415 3.84 8.42 -42.25
C LEU A 415 5.21 9.02 -41.89
N ALA A 416 5.85 9.68 -42.85
CA ALA A 416 7.17 10.28 -42.66
C ALA A 416 7.30 11.60 -43.42
N ALA A 417 8.33 12.37 -43.10
CA ALA A 417 8.74 13.57 -43.83
C ALA A 417 10.25 13.80 -43.68
N ALA A 418 10.82 14.64 -44.53
CA ALA A 418 12.18 15.13 -44.35
C ALA A 418 12.35 16.59 -44.72
N VAL A 419 13.35 17.22 -44.09
CA VAL A 419 13.73 18.61 -44.28
C VAL A 419 15.23 18.68 -44.50
N PHE A 420 15.65 19.31 -45.60
CA PHE A 420 17.04 19.56 -45.94
C PHE A 420 17.31 21.05 -45.86
N THR A 421 18.19 21.46 -44.95
CA THR A 421 18.55 22.86 -44.67
C THR A 421 19.80 22.93 -43.78
N SER A 422 20.64 23.95 -43.95
CA SER A 422 21.75 24.22 -43.03
C SER A 422 21.35 25.06 -41.81
N ASP A 423 20.16 25.70 -41.82
CA ASP A 423 19.62 26.42 -40.67
C ASP A 423 18.98 25.47 -39.64
N ILE A 424 19.67 25.32 -38.50
CA ILE A 424 19.18 24.53 -37.36
C ILE A 424 17.82 24.99 -36.83
N LYS A 425 17.54 26.30 -36.82
CA LYS A 425 16.26 26.84 -36.32
C LYS A 425 15.13 26.43 -37.25
N ARG A 426 15.37 26.46 -38.57
CA ARG A 426 14.41 26.01 -39.58
C ARG A 426 14.14 24.52 -39.47
N GLY A 427 15.20 23.70 -39.35
CA GLY A 427 15.08 22.26 -39.14
C GLY A 427 14.19 21.92 -37.95
N ILE A 428 14.51 22.47 -36.76
CA ILE A 428 13.72 22.24 -35.54
C ILE A 428 12.28 22.75 -35.67
N ARG A 429 12.08 23.95 -36.27
CA ARG A 429 10.76 24.54 -36.46
C ARG A 429 9.87 23.66 -37.33
N LEU A 430 10.37 23.22 -38.48
CA LEU A 430 9.60 22.37 -39.40
C LEU A 430 9.35 20.98 -38.83
N SER A 431 10.29 20.38 -38.10
CA SER A 431 10.06 19.10 -37.43
C SER A 431 8.89 19.14 -36.45
N LYS A 432 8.61 20.29 -35.83
CA LYS A 432 7.44 20.46 -34.95
C LYS A 432 6.14 20.73 -35.70
N MET A 433 6.22 21.31 -36.90
CA MET A 433 5.05 21.75 -37.66
C MET A 433 4.52 20.67 -38.61
N LEU A 434 5.40 19.77 -39.09
CA LEU A 434 5.03 18.70 -40.00
C LEU A 434 4.21 17.61 -39.30
N GLN A 435 3.04 17.30 -39.85
CA GLN A 435 2.16 16.22 -39.38
C GLN A 435 2.61 14.85 -39.90
N ALA A 436 3.76 14.37 -39.43
CA ALA A 436 4.32 13.09 -39.82
C ALA A 436 4.82 12.28 -38.63
N GLY A 437 4.77 10.95 -38.76
CA GLY A 437 5.18 10.00 -37.74
C GLY A 437 6.66 10.04 -37.39
N SER A 438 7.46 10.22 -38.43
CA SER A 438 8.92 10.35 -38.38
C SER A 438 9.33 11.54 -39.24
N VAL A 439 10.14 12.46 -38.68
CA VAL A 439 10.70 13.58 -39.44
C VAL A 439 12.22 13.51 -39.40
N TRP A 440 12.85 13.44 -40.57
CA TRP A 440 14.30 13.47 -40.70
C TRP A 440 14.79 14.87 -41.09
N VAL A 441 15.88 15.33 -40.48
CA VAL A 441 16.55 16.59 -40.86
C VAL A 441 17.92 16.23 -41.42
N ASN A 442 18.17 16.61 -42.68
CA ASN A 442 19.40 16.33 -43.43
C ASN A 442 19.74 14.82 -43.58
N ASN A 443 18.73 13.94 -43.51
CA ASN A 443 18.82 12.54 -43.92
C ASN A 443 17.44 12.03 -44.36
N TYR A 444 17.34 10.77 -44.79
CA TYR A 444 16.07 10.12 -45.10
C TYR A 444 16.11 8.62 -44.84
N ASN A 445 14.97 8.01 -44.47
CA ASN A 445 14.81 6.55 -44.33
C ASN A 445 15.79 5.89 -43.32
N MET A 446 16.25 6.65 -42.32
CA MET A 446 17.07 6.15 -41.23
C MET A 446 16.17 5.66 -40.10
N ILE A 447 15.79 4.38 -40.16
CA ILE A 447 14.92 3.74 -39.18
C ILE A 447 15.78 3.02 -38.13
N SER A 448 15.52 3.29 -36.86
CA SER A 448 16.15 2.61 -35.73
C SER A 448 15.09 1.84 -34.96
N HIS A 449 15.40 0.61 -34.54
CA HIS A 449 14.51 -0.17 -33.67
C HIS A 449 14.27 0.49 -32.30
N ALA A 450 15.12 1.45 -31.90
CA ALA A 450 14.99 2.21 -30.66
C ALA A 450 14.07 3.43 -30.77
N LEU A 451 13.67 3.83 -31.98
CA LEU A 451 12.78 4.98 -32.21
C LEU A 451 11.40 4.47 -32.67
N PRO A 452 10.29 4.99 -32.12
CA PRO A 452 8.96 4.57 -32.54
C PRO A 452 8.71 4.98 -33.99
N PHE A 453 8.06 4.10 -34.74
CA PHE A 453 7.69 4.33 -36.13
C PHE A 453 6.19 4.11 -36.29
N GLY A 454 5.53 5.00 -37.03
CA GLY A 454 4.11 4.88 -37.36
C GLY A 454 3.44 6.19 -37.71
N GLY A 455 2.37 6.14 -38.51
CA GLY A 455 1.84 7.32 -39.19
C GLY A 455 0.79 8.14 -38.45
N TYR A 456 0.75 9.44 -38.77
CA TYR A 456 -0.41 10.32 -38.56
C TYR A 456 -1.47 10.11 -39.66
N GLY A 457 -2.63 10.74 -39.49
CA GLY A 457 -3.70 10.74 -40.49
C GLY A 457 -4.16 9.33 -40.82
N GLN A 458 -4.21 8.98 -42.10
CA GLN A 458 -4.60 7.63 -42.57
C GLN A 458 -3.40 6.72 -42.84
N SER A 459 -2.19 7.10 -42.40
CA SER A 459 -0.98 6.27 -42.50
C SER A 459 -0.82 5.29 -41.34
N GLY A 460 -1.62 5.38 -40.29
CA GLY A 460 -1.55 4.40 -39.20
C GLY A 460 -2.47 4.66 -38.03
N ASN A 461 -2.43 3.72 -37.09
CA ASN A 461 -3.08 3.80 -35.79
C ASN A 461 -2.24 2.98 -34.80
N GLY A 462 -1.52 3.65 -33.90
CA GLY A 462 -0.49 3.05 -33.04
C GLY A 462 0.93 3.27 -33.57
N LYS A 463 1.90 2.57 -32.97
CA LYS A 463 3.31 2.61 -33.34
C LYS A 463 3.89 1.19 -33.30
N ASP A 464 4.77 0.87 -34.23
CA ASP A 464 5.77 -0.20 -34.12
C ASP A 464 7.12 0.40 -33.62
N LEU A 465 8.08 -0.45 -33.25
CA LEU A 465 9.43 -0.05 -32.77
C LEU A 465 9.42 0.75 -31.44
N GLY A 466 10.62 1.03 -30.91
CA GLY A 466 10.77 1.79 -29.66
C GLY A 466 10.20 1.07 -28.43
N SER A 467 10.01 1.83 -27.35
CA SER A 467 9.25 1.36 -26.18
C SER A 467 7.75 1.27 -26.48
N GLU A 468 7.25 2.19 -27.30
CA GLU A 468 5.85 2.36 -27.68
C GLU A 468 5.31 1.12 -28.40
N GLY A 469 6.14 0.46 -29.21
CA GLY A 469 5.81 -0.82 -29.84
C GLY A 469 5.42 -1.87 -28.80
N ILE A 470 6.16 -1.99 -27.69
CA ILE A 470 5.85 -2.92 -26.58
C ILE A 470 4.53 -2.55 -25.93
N GLU A 471 4.28 -1.27 -25.70
CA GLU A 471 3.05 -0.81 -25.06
C GLU A 471 1.81 -1.29 -25.82
N GLY A 472 1.88 -1.29 -27.16
CA GLY A 472 0.84 -1.81 -28.03
C GLY A 472 0.51 -3.30 -27.84
N TYR A 473 1.41 -4.08 -27.22
CA TYR A 473 1.27 -5.51 -26.91
C TYR A 473 0.97 -5.78 -25.43
N THR A 474 0.68 -4.74 -24.64
CA THR A 474 0.36 -4.87 -23.22
C THR A 474 -1.01 -4.28 -22.89
N GLN A 475 -1.62 -4.75 -21.80
CA GLN A 475 -2.72 -4.11 -21.12
C GLN A 475 -2.18 -3.45 -19.85
N LEU A 476 -2.38 -2.14 -19.72
CA LEU A 476 -2.11 -1.46 -18.46
C LEU A 476 -3.23 -1.82 -17.49
N LYS A 477 -2.85 -2.45 -16.38
CA LYS A 477 -3.73 -2.76 -15.25
C LYS A 477 -3.34 -1.85 -14.11
N THR A 478 -4.31 -1.18 -13.51
CA THR A 478 -4.10 -0.48 -12.25
C THR A 478 -4.50 -1.44 -11.14
N THR A 479 -3.57 -1.70 -10.23
CA THR A 479 -3.82 -2.42 -8.99
C THR A 479 -3.68 -1.40 -7.88
N GLN A 480 -4.78 -1.16 -7.18
CA GLN A 480 -4.77 -0.45 -5.92
C GLN A 480 -4.80 -1.51 -4.82
N GLU A 481 -3.67 -1.69 -4.16
CA GLU A 481 -3.66 -2.40 -2.88
C GLU A 481 -3.89 -1.32 -1.82
N GLY A 482 -5.12 -1.23 -1.32
CA GLY A 482 -5.29 -0.58 -0.04
C GLY A 482 -4.35 -1.29 0.92
N ILE A 483 -3.58 -0.55 1.72
CA ILE A 483 -2.84 -1.18 2.81
C ILE A 483 -3.91 -1.62 3.81
N MET A 484 -4.48 -2.78 3.52
CA MET A 484 -5.48 -3.43 4.33
C MET A 484 -4.75 -3.87 5.58
N SER A 485 -4.65 -2.97 6.56
CA SER A 485 -4.97 -3.39 7.91
C SER A 485 -6.26 -4.18 7.74
N HIS A 486 -6.20 -5.50 7.95
CA HIS A 486 -7.26 -6.50 7.79
C HIS A 486 -8.65 -5.90 7.86
N PRO A 487 -9.66 -6.41 7.10
CA PRO A 487 -11.01 -5.86 7.14
C PRO A 487 -11.28 -5.56 8.59
N ARG A 488 -11.37 -4.26 8.91
CA ARG A 488 -11.72 -3.83 10.25
C ARG A 488 -13.10 -4.45 10.38
N GLN A 489 -13.17 -5.69 10.89
CA GLN A 489 -14.34 -6.29 11.48
C GLN A 489 -14.92 -5.13 12.22
N GLU A 490 -16.04 -4.56 11.69
CA GLU A 490 -16.41 -3.16 11.88
C GLU A 490 -15.83 -2.72 13.21
N ARG A 491 -14.82 -1.82 13.20
CA ARG A 491 -14.34 -1.20 14.44
C ARG A 491 -15.52 -0.39 14.95
N THR A 492 -16.53 -1.11 15.44
CA THR A 492 -17.57 -0.69 16.31
C THR A 492 -16.76 -0.10 17.43
N ASP A 493 -16.75 1.23 17.46
CA ASP A 493 -16.19 1.95 18.57
C ASP A 493 -16.78 1.27 19.81
N PRO A 494 -15.97 0.62 20.67
CA PRO A 494 -16.51 -0.08 21.83
C PRO A 494 -17.24 0.90 22.75
N LEU A 495 -17.01 2.20 22.58
CA LEU A 495 -17.69 3.28 23.28
C LEU A 495 -19.04 3.67 22.67
N GLY A 496 -19.42 3.20 21.48
CA GLY A 496 -20.65 3.62 20.79
C GLY A 496 -21.92 3.41 21.63
N LYS A 497 -21.98 2.32 22.39
CA LYS A 497 -23.07 2.08 23.36
C LYS A 497 -23.08 3.11 24.49
N ILE A 498 -21.90 3.45 25.05
CA ILE A 498 -21.77 4.42 26.14
C ILE A 498 -22.10 5.84 25.66
N GLN A 499 -21.58 6.23 24.49
CA GLN A 499 -21.80 7.54 23.91
C GLN A 499 -23.27 7.79 23.57
N SER A 500 -24.02 6.75 23.21
CA SER A 500 -25.47 6.82 22.92
C SER A 500 -26.38 6.75 24.15
N LEU A 501 -25.84 6.53 25.35
CA LEU A 501 -26.63 6.57 26.57
C LEU A 501 -27.25 7.97 26.76
N SER A 502 -28.53 7.95 27.13
CA SER A 502 -29.21 9.11 27.70
C SER A 502 -28.59 9.49 29.04
N PRO A 503 -28.78 10.73 29.54
CA PRO A 503 -28.38 11.10 30.90
C PRO A 503 -28.91 10.09 31.93
N ILE A 504 -28.07 9.72 32.90
CA ILE A 504 -28.34 8.70 33.92
C ILE A 504 -28.44 9.40 35.27
N GLU A 505 -29.59 9.35 35.94
CA GLU A 505 -29.73 9.95 37.27
C GLU A 505 -29.01 9.09 38.32
N CYS A 506 -28.27 9.73 39.23
CA CYS A 506 -27.66 9.00 40.35
C CYS A 506 -28.73 8.39 41.27
N GLY A 507 -28.44 7.22 41.84
CA GLY A 507 -29.38 6.41 42.63
C GLY A 507 -29.94 5.23 41.84
N GLU A 508 -31.26 5.08 41.81
CA GLU A 508 -31.95 3.92 41.22
C GLU A 508 -31.64 3.72 39.73
N ASP A 509 -31.50 4.81 38.96
CA ASP A 509 -31.26 4.71 37.52
C ASP A 509 -29.83 4.25 37.24
N ALA A 510 -28.84 4.85 37.91
CA ALA A 510 -27.45 4.39 37.88
C ALA A 510 -27.30 2.92 38.33
N ALA A 511 -28.09 2.45 39.30
CA ALA A 511 -28.03 1.07 39.79
C ALA A 511 -28.29 0.01 38.70
N LYS A 512 -29.15 0.31 37.71
CA LYS A 512 -29.49 -0.59 36.59
C LYS A 512 -28.27 -0.93 35.73
N HIS A 513 -27.28 -0.04 35.72
CA HIS A 513 -26.03 -0.24 34.99
C HIS A 513 -25.08 -1.21 35.71
N PHE A 514 -25.29 -1.54 36.97
CA PHE A 514 -24.45 -2.49 37.71
C PHE A 514 -25.04 -3.91 37.68
N LEU A 515 -24.21 -4.90 38.00
CA LEU A 515 -24.54 -6.33 37.98
C LEU A 515 -24.91 -6.87 39.37
N HIS A 516 -25.37 -6.00 40.28
CA HIS A 516 -25.81 -6.42 41.61
C HIS A 516 -27.05 -7.31 41.52
N ASP A 517 -27.14 -8.32 42.40
CA ASP A 517 -28.38 -9.06 42.62
C ASP A 517 -29.42 -8.16 43.27
N ALA A 518 -30.71 -8.40 43.01
CA ALA A 518 -31.79 -7.53 43.44
C ALA A 518 -31.88 -7.32 44.97
N ASP A 519 -31.43 -8.31 45.76
CA ASP A 519 -31.46 -8.27 47.22
C ASP A 519 -30.09 -7.88 47.84
N TYR A 520 -29.12 -7.45 47.03
CA TYR A 520 -27.75 -7.17 47.46
C TYR A 520 -27.45 -5.66 47.53
N ILE A 521 -27.04 -5.18 48.71
CA ILE A 521 -26.62 -3.79 48.95
C ILE A 521 -25.13 -3.77 49.30
N ASN A 522 -24.32 -3.12 48.45
CA ASN A 522 -22.90 -2.96 48.70
C ASN A 522 -22.59 -1.59 49.32
N LEU A 523 -22.45 -1.53 50.64
CA LEU A 523 -22.03 -0.32 51.35
C LEU A 523 -20.50 -0.24 51.55
N ASN A 524 -19.76 -1.24 51.05
CA ASN A 524 -18.33 -1.36 51.21
C ASN A 524 -17.60 -1.52 49.85
N HIS A 525 -17.83 -0.56 48.96
CA HIS A 525 -17.19 -0.51 47.65
C HIS A 525 -15.66 -0.36 47.71
N GLY A 526 -15.13 0.07 48.87
CA GLY A 526 -13.72 0.38 49.05
C GLY A 526 -12.75 -0.81 48.97
N SER A 527 -13.20 -2.06 49.09
CA SER A 527 -12.33 -3.24 49.03
C SER A 527 -12.46 -4.04 47.73
N TYR A 528 -13.62 -3.96 47.06
CA TYR A 528 -13.91 -4.70 45.83
C TYR A 528 -14.65 -3.79 44.84
N GLY A 529 -13.88 -3.02 44.08
CA GLY A 529 -14.45 -2.14 43.06
C GLY A 529 -15.27 -2.92 42.02
N THR A 530 -16.39 -2.32 41.62
CA THR A 530 -17.28 -2.81 40.55
C THR A 530 -17.46 -1.75 39.48
N HIS A 531 -17.99 -2.13 38.32
CA HIS A 531 -18.13 -1.27 37.16
C HIS A 531 -19.45 -1.51 36.40
N PRO A 532 -19.97 -0.49 35.72
CA PRO A 532 -21.11 -0.59 34.80
C PRO A 532 -21.00 -1.70 33.74
N ARG A 533 -22.15 -2.24 33.33
CA ARG A 533 -22.30 -3.26 32.27
C ARG A 533 -21.69 -2.81 30.95
N GLU A 534 -21.76 -1.52 30.64
CA GLU A 534 -21.19 -0.98 29.41
C GLU A 534 -19.66 -0.99 29.44
N ILE A 535 -19.04 -0.73 30.60
CA ILE A 535 -17.59 -0.86 30.75
C ILE A 535 -17.17 -2.33 30.68
N ARG A 536 -17.99 -3.25 31.22
CA ARG A 536 -17.76 -4.70 31.06
C ARG A 536 -17.82 -5.11 29.59
N ASP A 537 -18.75 -4.56 28.81
CA ASP A 537 -18.85 -4.85 27.38
C ASP A 537 -17.58 -4.36 26.63
N VAL A 538 -17.01 -3.21 27.02
CA VAL A 538 -15.71 -2.73 26.50
C VAL A 538 -14.55 -3.64 26.92
N LEU A 539 -14.53 -4.08 28.18
CA LEU A 539 -13.53 -5.03 28.67
C LEU A 539 -13.56 -6.33 27.85
N ARG A 540 -14.75 -6.92 27.68
CA ARG A 540 -14.95 -8.13 26.87
C ARG A 540 -14.51 -7.94 25.43
N TYR A 541 -14.85 -6.80 24.83
CA TYR A 541 -14.39 -6.46 23.48
C TYR A 541 -12.86 -6.54 23.38
N TYR A 542 -12.12 -5.97 24.32
CA TYR A 542 -10.65 -6.03 24.28
C TYR A 542 -10.09 -7.41 24.63
N GLN A 543 -10.73 -8.17 25.52
CA GLN A 543 -10.37 -9.56 25.80
C GLN A 543 -10.58 -10.45 24.56
N ASP A 544 -11.72 -10.35 23.90
CA ASP A 544 -12.02 -11.08 22.66
C ASP A 544 -10.98 -10.74 21.57
N ARG A 545 -10.53 -9.49 21.49
CA ARG A 545 -9.48 -9.08 20.55
C ARG A 545 -8.09 -9.61 20.91
N ALA A 546 -7.76 -9.65 22.19
CA ALA A 546 -6.52 -10.24 22.67
C ALA A 546 -6.48 -11.75 22.35
N GLU A 547 -7.59 -12.45 22.49
CA GLU A 547 -7.67 -13.90 22.22
C GLU A 547 -7.80 -14.22 20.73
N ALA A 548 -8.54 -13.42 19.95
CA ALA A 548 -8.77 -13.69 18.54
C ALA A 548 -7.47 -13.60 17.71
N ARG A 549 -6.59 -12.65 18.07
CA ARG A 549 -5.35 -12.35 17.33
C ARG A 549 -4.24 -11.84 18.27
N PRO A 550 -3.72 -12.68 19.18
CA PRO A 550 -2.81 -12.25 20.25
C PRO A 550 -1.54 -11.58 19.72
N ASP A 551 -0.88 -12.14 18.71
CA ASP A 551 0.37 -11.57 18.18
C ASP A 551 0.17 -10.22 17.49
N ASP A 552 -0.95 -10.00 16.80
CA ASP A 552 -1.25 -8.72 16.12
C ASP A 552 -1.72 -7.66 17.13
N PHE A 553 -2.74 -8.02 17.92
CA PHE A 553 -3.37 -7.08 18.84
C PHE A 553 -2.45 -6.70 20.01
N VAL A 554 -1.88 -7.68 20.72
CA VAL A 554 -1.10 -7.41 21.94
C VAL A 554 0.23 -6.73 21.59
N ARG A 555 0.92 -7.18 20.53
CA ARG A 555 2.25 -6.65 20.19
C ARG A 555 2.18 -5.29 19.50
N TYR A 556 1.29 -5.10 18.54
CA TYR A 556 1.35 -3.93 17.65
C TYR A 556 0.24 -2.90 17.89
N GLN A 557 -0.93 -3.29 18.38
CA GLN A 557 -2.06 -2.36 18.51
C GLN A 557 -2.26 -1.86 19.95
N TYR A 558 -2.16 -2.78 20.91
CA TYR A 558 -2.34 -2.52 22.32
C TYR A 558 -1.30 -1.53 22.84
N ARG A 559 0.00 -1.86 22.74
CA ARG A 559 1.07 -1.07 23.35
C ARG A 559 1.43 0.19 22.60
N ALA A 560 1.47 0.11 21.26
CA ALA A 560 1.90 1.24 20.45
C ALA A 560 0.87 2.39 20.48
N HIS A 561 -0.42 2.07 20.63
CA HIS A 561 -1.51 3.03 20.44
C HIS A 561 -2.51 3.04 21.60
N LEU A 562 -3.24 1.95 21.87
CA LEU A 562 -4.38 1.96 22.81
C LEU A 562 -3.99 2.22 24.28
N LEU A 563 -2.89 1.66 24.74
CA LEU A 563 -2.38 1.89 26.10
C LEU A 563 -1.87 3.32 26.27
N ARG A 564 -1.28 3.90 25.23
CA ARG A 564 -0.86 5.32 25.23
C ARG A 564 -2.09 6.23 25.27
N GLU A 565 -3.11 5.97 24.45
CA GLU A 565 -4.37 6.71 24.48
C GLU A 565 -5.06 6.64 25.84
N SER A 566 -5.16 5.44 26.44
CA SER A 566 -5.76 5.30 27.77
C SER A 566 -5.03 6.12 28.83
N ARG A 567 -3.69 6.12 28.82
CA ARG A 567 -2.89 6.94 29.75
C ARG A 567 -3.05 8.42 29.51
N GLN A 568 -3.08 8.84 28.24
CA GLN A 568 -3.30 10.24 27.86
C GLN A 568 -4.62 10.76 28.43
N VAL A 569 -5.70 10.00 28.29
CA VAL A 569 -7.02 10.37 28.80
C VAL A 569 -7.02 10.47 30.34
N LEU A 570 -6.36 9.55 31.04
CA LEU A 570 -6.24 9.64 32.50
C LEU A 570 -5.36 10.82 32.94
N ALA A 571 -4.27 11.07 32.22
CA ALA A 571 -3.37 12.17 32.50
C ALA A 571 -4.07 13.52 32.34
N GLU A 572 -4.90 13.68 31.32
CA GLU A 572 -5.78 14.85 31.15
C GLU A 572 -6.78 14.99 32.30
N TYR A 573 -7.41 13.89 32.73
CA TYR A 573 -8.33 13.89 33.87
C TYR A 573 -7.66 14.37 35.18
N LEU A 574 -6.37 14.08 35.36
CA LEU A 574 -5.59 14.41 36.57
C LEU A 574 -4.72 15.66 36.44
N ASP A 575 -4.82 16.37 35.31
CA ASP A 575 -3.99 17.53 34.93
C ASP A 575 -2.47 17.26 34.98
N ILE A 576 -2.00 16.21 34.32
CA ILE A 576 -0.58 15.83 34.24
C ILE A 576 -0.14 15.44 32.82
N GLN A 577 1.17 15.28 32.64
CA GLN A 577 1.74 14.71 31.42
C GLN A 577 1.62 13.18 31.43
N ALA A 578 1.33 12.57 30.27
CA ALA A 578 1.15 11.13 30.16
C ALA A 578 2.43 10.34 30.51
N GLU A 579 3.59 10.95 30.34
CA GLU A 579 4.89 10.39 30.70
C GLU A 579 5.05 10.18 32.21
N CYS A 580 4.24 10.86 33.03
CA CYS A 580 4.24 10.71 34.48
C CYS A 580 3.30 9.60 34.98
N CYS A 581 2.56 8.94 34.08
CA CYS A 581 1.48 8.01 34.40
C CYS A 581 1.78 6.61 33.86
N VAL A 582 1.88 5.61 34.73
CA VAL A 582 1.92 4.19 34.34
C VAL A 582 0.83 3.40 35.07
N TYR A 583 0.32 2.36 34.40
CA TYR A 583 -0.70 1.49 34.99
C TYR A 583 -0.06 0.31 35.70
N ILE A 584 -0.59 0.00 36.88
CA ILE A 584 -0.22 -1.13 37.72
C ILE A 584 -1.48 -1.87 38.20
N PRO A 585 -1.37 -3.11 38.70
CA PRO A 585 -2.55 -3.90 39.08
C PRO A 585 -3.35 -3.29 40.25
N ASN A 586 -2.68 -2.76 41.27
CA ASN A 586 -3.31 -2.15 42.44
C ASN A 586 -2.35 -1.17 43.13
N ALA A 587 -2.88 -0.32 44.00
CA ALA A 587 -2.08 0.69 44.70
C ALA A 587 -0.95 0.10 45.55
N SER A 588 -1.17 -1.06 46.16
CA SER A 588 -0.15 -1.72 46.99
C SER A 588 1.09 -2.11 46.20
N THR A 589 0.92 -2.60 44.98
CA THR A 589 2.04 -2.88 44.07
C THR A 589 2.88 -1.63 43.81
N GLY A 590 2.26 -0.45 43.72
CA GLY A 590 2.97 0.80 43.43
C GLY A 590 3.79 1.30 44.62
N ILE A 591 3.19 1.29 45.82
CA ILE A 591 3.89 1.65 47.06
C ILE A 591 5.09 0.74 47.28
N ASP A 592 4.87 -0.57 47.12
CA ASP A 592 5.93 -1.58 47.25
C ASP A 592 7.05 -1.36 46.22
N THR A 593 6.68 -1.08 44.96
CA THR A 593 7.63 -0.77 43.89
C THR A 593 8.49 0.45 44.25
N ILE A 594 7.88 1.55 44.70
CA ILE A 594 8.62 2.77 45.01
C ILE A 594 9.59 2.56 46.17
N LEU A 595 9.11 1.98 47.27
CA LEU A 595 9.92 1.80 48.47
C LEU A 595 11.12 0.87 48.25
N HIS A 596 10.98 -0.19 47.44
CA HIS A 596 12.09 -1.10 47.12
C HIS A 596 13.15 -0.49 46.18
N ASN A 597 12.82 0.62 45.51
CA ASN A 597 13.68 1.22 44.51
C ASN A 597 14.64 2.28 45.07
N PHE A 598 14.41 2.75 46.29
CA PHE A 598 15.30 3.69 46.93
C PHE A 598 16.62 3.05 47.34
N ASP A 599 17.72 3.75 47.05
CA ASP A 599 19.05 3.42 47.55
C ASP A 599 19.21 3.96 48.97
N TYR A 600 18.80 3.18 49.97
CA TYR A 600 18.84 3.57 51.37
C TYR A 600 20.28 3.60 51.91
N LYS A 601 20.62 4.70 52.58
CA LYS A 601 21.91 4.92 53.25
C LYS A 601 21.73 4.85 54.76
N PRO A 602 22.79 4.52 55.52
CA PRO A 602 22.74 4.57 56.98
C PRO A 602 22.20 5.92 57.47
N GLY A 603 21.18 5.86 58.33
CA GLY A 603 20.49 7.03 58.88
C GLY A 603 19.29 7.52 58.06
N ASP A 604 19.00 6.94 56.89
CA ASP A 604 17.75 7.21 56.17
C ASP A 604 16.55 6.67 56.95
N VAL A 605 15.46 7.45 57.03
CA VAL A 605 14.25 7.07 57.77
C VAL A 605 13.02 7.14 56.86
N ILE A 606 12.24 6.06 56.85
CA ILE A 606 10.90 5.97 56.28
C ILE A 606 9.91 6.39 57.36
N ILE A 607 9.11 7.42 57.11
CA ILE A 607 8.08 7.90 58.02
C ILE A 607 6.73 7.31 57.59
N GLY A 608 6.07 6.56 58.48
CA GLY A 608 4.73 6.03 58.24
C GLY A 608 3.69 6.70 59.14
N PHE A 609 2.56 7.11 58.56
CA PHE A 609 1.43 7.60 59.35
C PHE A 609 0.66 6.40 59.93
N PRO A 610 -0.02 6.53 61.08
CA PRO A 610 -0.73 5.41 61.71
C PRO A 610 -1.93 4.90 60.89
N THR A 611 -2.34 5.65 59.85
CA THR A 611 -3.46 5.32 58.96
C THR A 611 -3.08 4.49 57.74
N ILE A 612 -1.79 4.32 57.47
CA ILE A 612 -1.32 3.57 56.31
C ILE A 612 -1.81 2.13 56.38
N TYR A 613 -2.04 1.53 55.22
CA TYR A 613 -2.47 0.14 55.15
C TYR A 613 -1.40 -0.82 55.70
N ASP A 614 -1.82 -1.85 56.45
CA ASP A 614 -0.93 -2.78 57.16
C ASP A 614 0.16 -3.41 56.28
N SER A 615 -0.17 -3.66 54.99
CA SER A 615 0.83 -4.21 54.06
C SER A 615 1.98 -3.25 53.81
N TYR A 616 1.75 -1.92 53.83
CA TYR A 616 2.81 -0.93 53.62
C TYR A 616 3.71 -0.81 54.84
N GLU A 617 3.12 -0.88 56.03
CA GLU A 617 3.88 -0.98 57.27
C GLU A 617 4.76 -2.24 57.27
N SER A 618 4.22 -3.38 56.81
CA SER A 618 5.00 -4.61 56.65
C SER A 618 6.14 -4.44 55.64
N THR A 619 5.90 -3.80 54.50
CA THR A 619 6.96 -3.48 53.53
C THR A 619 8.04 -2.58 54.14
N ALA A 620 7.66 -1.51 54.86
CA ALA A 620 8.63 -0.60 55.48
C ALA A 620 9.45 -1.27 56.59
N LYS A 621 8.82 -2.12 57.41
CA LYS A 621 9.52 -2.95 58.41
C LYS A 621 10.49 -3.92 57.75
N TYR A 622 10.05 -4.64 56.73
CA TYR A 622 10.89 -5.54 55.97
C TYR A 622 12.11 -4.81 55.38
N LEU A 623 11.91 -3.63 54.78
CA LEU A 623 13.03 -2.82 54.26
C LEU A 623 14.00 -2.36 55.36
N SER A 624 13.51 -2.14 56.58
CA SER A 624 14.37 -1.84 57.73
C SER A 624 15.17 -3.06 58.22
N GLU A 625 14.72 -4.27 57.89
CA GLU A 625 15.45 -5.52 58.19
C GLU A 625 16.51 -5.84 57.12
N VAL A 626 16.24 -5.49 55.85
CA VAL A 626 17.10 -5.88 54.70
C VAL A 626 17.94 -4.74 54.11
N THR A 627 17.74 -3.51 54.57
CA THR A 627 18.50 -2.32 54.13
C THR A 627 18.94 -1.48 55.34
N PRO A 628 19.86 -0.50 55.17
CA PRO A 628 20.25 0.41 56.24
C PRO A 628 19.18 1.44 56.68
N ALA A 629 17.97 1.38 56.12
CA ALA A 629 16.88 2.28 56.48
C ALA A 629 16.31 1.97 57.87
N GLU A 630 15.75 2.99 58.51
CA GLU A 630 14.92 2.84 59.71
C GLU A 630 13.47 3.20 59.39
N PHE A 631 12.52 2.67 60.14
CA PHE A 631 11.11 2.99 60.02
C PHE A 631 10.61 3.67 61.31
N GLU A 632 10.11 4.90 61.18
CA GLU A 632 9.48 5.64 62.28
C GLU A 632 7.98 5.75 61.96
N LYS A 633 7.14 5.13 62.80
CA LYS A 633 5.69 5.27 62.73
C LYS A 633 5.24 6.41 63.64
N LEU A 634 4.45 7.33 63.10
CA LEU A 634 3.79 8.37 63.88
C LEU A 634 2.71 7.74 64.77
N GLU A 635 2.57 8.25 66.00
CA GLU A 635 1.64 7.70 66.98
C GLU A 635 0.56 8.73 67.33
N TYR A 636 -0.66 8.50 66.85
CA TYR A 636 -1.85 9.26 67.25
C TYR A 636 -3.13 8.45 66.99
N THR A 637 -4.22 8.83 67.65
CA THR A 637 -5.54 8.19 67.52
C THR A 637 -6.61 9.26 67.31
N TYR A 638 -7.36 9.16 66.21
CA TYR A 638 -8.56 9.93 65.91
C TYR A 638 -9.63 9.85 67.02
N PRO A 639 -10.41 10.93 67.21
CA PRO A 639 -10.42 12.16 66.41
C PRO A 639 -9.25 13.11 66.73
N VAL A 640 -8.53 13.57 65.70
CA VAL A 640 -7.51 14.62 65.77
C VAL A 640 -7.74 15.63 64.65
N SER A 641 -7.39 16.89 64.85
CA SER A 641 -7.49 17.93 63.81
C SER A 641 -6.38 17.80 62.76
N ASP A 642 -6.63 18.28 61.54
CA ASP A 642 -5.62 18.38 60.48
C ASP A 642 -4.34 19.12 60.92
N ASP A 643 -4.48 20.18 61.73
CA ASP A 643 -3.35 20.93 62.28
C ASP A 643 -2.47 20.06 63.19
N PHE A 644 -3.10 19.23 64.02
CA PHE A 644 -2.40 18.28 64.89
C PHE A 644 -1.61 17.25 64.08
N ILE A 645 -2.21 16.71 63.00
CA ILE A 645 -1.54 15.76 62.11
C ILE A 645 -0.30 16.41 61.47
N CYS A 646 -0.47 17.62 60.92
CA CYS A 646 0.63 18.37 60.30
C CYS A 646 1.74 18.70 61.30
N GLN A 647 1.39 19.13 62.51
CA GLN A 647 2.35 19.45 63.56
C GLN A 647 3.11 18.21 64.03
N THR A 648 2.41 17.09 64.22
CA THR A 648 3.02 15.82 64.65
C THR A 648 4.06 15.34 63.62
N PHE A 649 3.73 15.46 62.33
CA PHE A 649 4.68 15.16 61.26
C PHE A 649 5.91 16.08 61.30
N GLU A 650 5.68 17.39 61.40
CA GLU A 650 6.74 18.38 61.44
C GLU A 650 7.68 18.18 62.64
N ASP A 651 7.12 17.94 63.83
CA ASP A 651 7.87 17.69 65.07
C ASP A 651 8.69 16.42 64.96
N THR A 652 8.15 15.37 64.34
CA THR A 652 8.86 14.12 64.09
C THR A 652 10.04 14.33 63.14
N VAL A 653 9.83 15.07 62.04
CA VAL A 653 10.92 15.41 61.10
C VAL A 653 12.02 16.22 61.82
N LYS A 654 11.66 17.24 62.60
CA LYS A 654 12.61 18.03 63.40
C LYS A 654 13.39 17.16 64.40
N LYS A 655 12.71 16.26 65.11
CA LYS A 655 13.31 15.29 66.05
C LYS A 655 14.32 14.39 65.34
N LEU A 656 13.98 13.85 64.17
CA LEU A 656 14.87 12.97 63.40
C LEU A 656 16.11 13.73 62.90
N LEU A 657 15.93 14.95 62.37
CA LEU A 657 17.04 15.79 61.93
C LEU A 657 17.98 16.16 63.09
N GLN A 658 17.43 16.48 64.27
CA GLN A 658 18.23 16.72 65.49
C GLN A 658 19.00 15.49 65.95
N ALA A 659 18.48 14.28 65.71
CA ALA A 659 19.14 13.02 65.98
C ALA A 659 20.19 12.61 64.92
N GLY A 660 20.47 13.48 63.93
CA GLY A 660 21.41 13.20 62.84
C GLY A 660 20.89 12.20 61.79
N LYS A 661 19.59 11.89 61.84
CA LYS A 661 18.91 11.04 60.86
C LYS A 661 18.48 11.85 59.64
N LYS A 662 18.13 11.16 58.56
CA LYS A 662 17.72 11.72 57.28
C LYS A 662 16.33 11.20 56.91
N PRO A 663 15.25 11.90 57.30
CA PRO A 663 13.92 11.61 56.81
C PRO A 663 13.93 11.60 55.27
N LYS A 664 13.68 10.42 54.69
CA LYS A 664 13.85 10.21 53.24
C LYS A 664 12.52 10.24 52.51
N VAL A 665 11.54 9.54 53.04
CA VAL A 665 10.20 9.43 52.44
C VAL A 665 9.16 9.39 53.54
N ALA A 666 8.03 10.05 53.31
CA ALA A 666 6.86 10.02 54.19
C ALA A 666 5.68 9.39 53.44
N LEU A 667 5.10 8.35 54.03
CA LEU A 667 3.96 7.60 53.51
C LEU A 667 2.68 8.00 54.25
N PHE A 668 1.71 8.56 53.52
CA PHE A 668 0.42 8.99 54.06
C PHE A 668 -0.70 8.83 53.03
N ASP A 669 -1.92 8.62 53.51
CA ASP A 669 -3.11 8.47 52.68
C ASP A 669 -3.62 9.82 52.13
N THR A 670 -4.33 9.77 51.00
CA THR A 670 -5.28 10.83 50.62
C THR A 670 -6.55 10.77 51.47
N ILE A 671 -7.07 9.55 51.61
CA ILE A 671 -8.23 9.21 52.41
C ILE A 671 -7.85 7.94 53.15
N SER A 672 -7.74 8.06 54.46
CA SER A 672 -7.48 6.93 55.33
C SER A 672 -8.61 5.93 55.17
N SER A 673 -8.26 4.71 54.73
CA SER A 673 -9.26 3.64 54.58
C SER A 673 -9.95 3.32 55.89
N LEU A 674 -9.23 3.48 57.01
CA LEU A 674 -9.62 3.18 58.38
C LEU A 674 -9.08 4.29 59.30
N PRO A 675 -9.92 5.22 59.78
CA PRO A 675 -11.38 5.12 59.87
C PRO A 675 -12.11 5.92 58.78
N GLY A 676 -11.76 5.81 57.49
CA GLY A 676 -12.52 6.41 56.38
C GLY A 676 -12.60 7.94 56.38
N LEU A 677 -11.50 8.62 56.69
CA LEU A 677 -11.42 10.09 56.79
C LEU A 677 -10.48 10.67 55.72
N ARG A 678 -10.77 11.89 55.27
CA ARG A 678 -9.86 12.64 54.40
C ARG A 678 -8.65 13.14 55.21
N MET A 679 -7.44 12.85 54.74
CA MET A 679 -6.21 13.39 55.32
C MET A 679 -5.91 14.79 54.75
N PRO A 680 -5.18 15.67 55.48
CA PRO A 680 -4.70 16.95 54.96
C PRO A 680 -3.48 16.77 54.03
N PHE A 681 -3.60 15.88 53.02
CA PHE A 681 -2.46 15.43 52.21
C PHE A 681 -1.84 16.56 51.38
N GLU A 682 -2.60 17.60 51.01
CA GLU A 682 -2.05 18.77 50.32
C GLU A 682 -1.02 19.50 51.19
N ARG A 683 -1.39 19.76 52.45
CA ARG A 683 -0.51 20.40 53.45
C ARG A 683 0.68 19.52 53.79
N LEU A 684 0.46 18.21 53.92
CA LEU A 684 1.55 17.24 54.18
C LEU A 684 2.53 17.18 53.00
N THR A 685 2.05 17.27 51.76
CA THR A 685 2.90 17.32 50.56
C THR A 685 3.76 18.59 50.54
N GLU A 686 3.19 19.74 50.89
CA GLU A 686 3.93 20.99 51.05
C GLU A 686 4.98 20.91 52.16
N LEU A 687 4.63 20.31 53.30
CA LEU A 687 5.57 20.10 54.41
C LEU A 687 6.73 19.19 53.99
N CYS A 688 6.46 18.06 53.35
CA CYS A 688 7.47 17.17 52.78
C CYS A 688 8.48 17.94 51.91
N ARG A 689 7.97 18.77 50.99
CA ARG A 689 8.81 19.62 50.13
C ARG A 689 9.67 20.60 50.95
N SER A 690 9.09 21.24 51.96
CA SER A 690 9.81 22.21 52.81
C SER A 690 10.97 21.59 53.61
N TYR A 691 10.86 20.31 53.96
CA TYR A 691 11.87 19.55 54.70
C TYR A 691 12.75 18.65 53.83
N ASN A 692 12.59 18.72 52.49
CA ASN A 692 13.29 17.84 51.55
C ASN A 692 13.07 16.34 51.86
N VAL A 693 11.84 15.99 52.23
CA VAL A 693 11.36 14.61 52.42
C VAL A 693 10.50 14.25 51.21
N LEU A 694 10.72 13.07 50.62
CA LEU A 694 9.90 12.63 49.48
C LEU A 694 8.48 12.31 49.95
N SER A 695 7.48 12.87 49.27
CA SER A 695 6.07 12.55 49.51
C SER A 695 5.66 11.28 48.77
N LEU A 696 5.26 10.25 49.50
CA LEU A 696 4.71 9.00 48.95
C LEU A 696 3.23 8.89 49.35
N ILE A 697 2.34 9.25 48.43
CA ILE A 697 0.92 9.36 48.76
C ILE A 697 0.18 8.07 48.40
N ASP A 698 -0.45 7.43 49.39
CA ASP A 698 -1.46 6.40 49.16
C ASP A 698 -2.79 7.03 48.72
N GLY A 699 -2.96 7.07 47.42
CA GLY A 699 -4.18 7.45 46.74
C GLY A 699 -5.14 6.28 46.52
N ALA A 700 -5.10 5.17 47.25
CA ALA A 700 -5.97 4.01 46.99
C ALA A 700 -7.46 4.35 46.84
N HIS A 701 -7.90 5.46 47.44
CA HIS A 701 -9.24 6.04 47.35
C HIS A 701 -9.27 7.45 46.72
N GLY A 702 -8.26 7.83 45.94
CA GLY A 702 -8.12 9.17 45.36
C GLY A 702 -8.86 9.35 44.04
N VAL A 703 -8.36 8.71 42.97
CA VAL A 703 -8.84 8.89 41.59
C VAL A 703 -10.33 8.53 41.49
N GLY A 704 -11.14 9.51 41.09
CA GLY A 704 -12.60 9.38 40.90
C GLY A 704 -13.45 9.63 42.16
N MET A 705 -12.83 9.76 43.34
CA MET A 705 -13.53 10.02 44.63
C MET A 705 -13.42 11.46 45.09
N ILE A 706 -12.27 12.09 44.83
CA ILE A 706 -11.95 13.46 45.23
C ILE A 706 -11.35 14.19 44.02
N PRO A 707 -11.52 15.52 43.93
CA PRO A 707 -10.77 16.32 42.98
C PRO A 707 -9.27 16.15 43.22
N LEU A 708 -8.54 15.73 42.18
CA LEU A 708 -7.07 15.57 42.22
C LEU A 708 -6.47 16.31 41.03
N HIS A 709 -5.83 17.46 41.32
CA HIS A 709 -5.07 18.24 40.35
C HIS A 709 -3.58 18.05 40.64
N LEU A 710 -2.99 17.01 40.06
CA LEU A 710 -1.66 16.55 40.46
C LEU A 710 -0.55 17.52 40.06
N ARG A 711 -0.70 18.31 39.00
CA ARG A 711 0.23 19.40 38.67
C ARG A 711 0.27 20.48 39.74
N GLN A 712 -0.87 20.80 40.37
CA GLN A 712 -0.92 21.79 41.45
C GLN A 712 -0.40 21.20 42.77
N LEU A 713 -0.78 19.96 43.09
CA LEU A 713 -0.32 19.26 44.29
C LEU A 713 1.20 19.03 44.27
N ASP A 714 1.74 18.70 43.10
CA ASP A 714 3.14 18.42 42.83
C ASP A 714 3.80 17.42 43.82
N PRO A 715 3.23 16.21 44.01
CA PRO A 715 3.80 15.20 44.90
C PRO A 715 5.00 14.49 44.25
N ASP A 716 5.85 13.86 45.06
CA ASP A 716 6.99 13.09 44.55
C ASP A 716 6.56 11.75 43.99
N PHE A 717 5.58 11.11 44.62
CA PHE A 717 4.96 9.88 44.19
C PHE A 717 3.50 9.83 44.66
N LEU A 718 2.61 9.31 43.80
CA LEU A 718 1.24 9.01 44.19
C LEU A 718 0.80 7.71 43.54
N VAL A 719 0.08 6.87 44.28
CA VAL A 719 -0.46 5.63 43.73
C VAL A 719 -1.95 5.56 44.01
N SER A 720 -2.79 5.30 43.01
CA SER A 720 -4.25 5.30 43.20
C SER A 720 -4.95 4.18 42.45
N ASN A 721 -5.94 3.54 43.07
CA ASN A 721 -6.78 2.58 42.36
C ASN A 721 -7.78 3.31 41.46
N CYS A 722 -7.86 2.91 40.20
CA CYS A 722 -8.90 3.39 39.28
C CYS A 722 -10.18 2.55 39.41
N HIS A 723 -10.03 1.26 39.72
CA HIS A 723 -11.16 0.33 39.73
C HIS A 723 -12.18 0.54 40.86
N LYS A 724 -11.87 1.38 41.85
CA LYS A 724 -12.80 1.72 42.92
C LYS A 724 -13.76 2.81 42.45
N TRP A 725 -13.31 4.06 42.46
CA TRP A 725 -14.20 5.21 42.26
C TRP A 725 -14.28 5.69 40.82
N LEU A 726 -13.30 5.38 39.98
CA LEU A 726 -13.40 5.63 38.54
C LEU A 726 -14.27 4.59 37.84
N TYR A 727 -14.58 3.47 38.49
CA TYR A 727 -15.38 2.36 37.94
C TYR A 727 -14.72 1.63 36.77
N THR A 728 -13.39 1.53 36.74
CA THR A 728 -12.72 0.61 35.81
C THR A 728 -12.81 -0.84 36.31
N PRO A 729 -12.59 -1.85 35.46
CA PRO A 729 -12.41 -3.22 35.92
C PRO A 729 -11.23 -3.34 36.90
N ARG A 730 -11.29 -4.36 37.77
CA ARG A 730 -10.22 -4.69 38.72
C ARG A 730 -8.90 -4.94 38.00
N SER A 731 -7.80 -4.85 38.75
CA SER A 731 -6.43 -4.85 38.20
C SER A 731 -6.10 -3.59 37.39
N CYS A 732 -6.65 -2.43 37.78
CA CYS A 732 -6.33 -1.11 37.21
C CYS A 732 -6.09 -0.07 38.32
N ALA A 733 -4.86 0.43 38.37
CA ALA A 733 -4.41 1.49 39.26
C ALA A 733 -3.33 2.34 38.57
N LEU A 734 -3.22 3.60 38.99
CA LEU A 734 -2.23 4.58 38.58
C LEU A 734 -1.02 4.51 39.50
N LEU A 735 0.17 4.52 38.91
CA LEU A 735 1.42 4.92 39.54
C LEU A 735 1.87 6.24 38.88
N TYR A 736 1.79 7.32 39.66
CA TYR A 736 2.23 8.65 39.27
C TYR A 736 3.66 8.90 39.75
N VAL A 737 4.52 9.27 38.80
CA VAL A 737 5.94 9.61 39.06
C VAL A 737 6.34 10.77 38.14
N PRO A 738 6.59 11.97 38.69
CA PRO A 738 7.00 13.11 37.88
C PRO A 738 8.36 12.84 37.25
N VAL A 739 8.62 13.40 36.06
CA VAL A 739 9.87 13.18 35.29
C VAL A 739 11.12 13.37 36.16
N ARG A 740 11.12 14.36 37.07
CA ARG A 740 12.21 14.61 38.02
C ARG A 740 12.58 13.41 38.89
N ASN A 741 11.65 12.51 39.19
CA ASN A 741 11.82 11.38 40.11
C ASN A 741 11.85 10.01 39.41
N GLN A 742 11.62 9.95 38.10
CA GLN A 742 11.59 8.68 37.35
C GLN A 742 12.92 7.92 37.41
N HIS A 743 14.04 8.64 37.53
CA HIS A 743 15.38 8.05 37.70
C HIS A 743 15.55 7.28 39.03
N LEU A 744 14.64 7.47 40.00
CA LEU A 744 14.65 6.75 41.26
C LEU A 744 14.06 5.34 41.13
N LEU A 745 13.34 5.04 40.04
CA LEU A 745 12.71 3.73 39.81
C LEU A 745 13.56 2.91 38.85
N LYS A 746 14.36 2.01 39.42
CA LYS A 746 15.37 1.19 38.73
C LYS A 746 14.83 -0.19 38.36
N ILE A 747 14.03 -0.84 39.20
CA ILE A 747 13.51 -2.21 39.04
C ILE A 747 11.98 -2.16 38.93
N THR A 748 11.42 -2.90 37.98
CA THR A 748 9.99 -3.23 37.92
C THR A 748 9.77 -4.70 38.23
N PHE A 749 8.67 -5.00 38.94
CA PHE A 749 8.23 -6.37 39.13
C PHE A 749 6.87 -6.58 38.47
N PRO A 750 6.74 -7.56 37.55
CA PRO A 750 7.83 -8.30 36.91
C PRO A 750 8.72 -7.40 36.03
N THR A 751 9.97 -7.79 35.84
CA THR A 751 10.92 -7.08 34.98
C THR A 751 10.53 -7.27 33.51
N GLY A 752 10.19 -6.18 32.82
CA GLY A 752 9.90 -6.23 31.37
C GLY A 752 11.17 -6.33 30.52
N PHE A 753 11.04 -6.71 29.25
CA PHE A 753 12.17 -6.75 28.29
C PHE A 753 12.82 -5.39 28.06
N GLY A 754 12.15 -4.29 28.42
CA GLY A 754 12.67 -2.93 28.34
C GLY A 754 13.60 -2.53 29.49
N PHE A 755 13.82 -3.38 30.50
CA PHE A 755 14.76 -3.08 31.58
C PHE A 755 16.19 -3.03 31.04
N LEU A 756 16.84 -1.88 31.22
CA LEU A 756 18.24 -1.68 30.90
C LEU A 756 19.03 -1.61 32.21
N GLU A 757 20.08 -2.43 32.32
CA GLU A 757 20.97 -2.39 33.48
C GLU A 757 21.66 -1.02 33.53
N PHE A 758 21.53 -0.34 34.67
CA PHE A 758 22.20 0.93 34.89
C PHE A 758 23.72 0.70 35.01
N PRO A 759 24.56 1.37 34.19
CA PRO A 759 26.01 1.20 34.27
C PRO A 759 26.56 1.65 35.63
N LYS A 760 27.53 0.89 36.16
CA LYS A 760 28.24 1.27 37.40
C LYS A 760 29.09 2.54 37.21
N ASP A 761 29.58 2.77 36.00
CA ASP A 761 30.37 3.94 35.58
C ASP A 761 29.49 5.19 35.36
N GLU A 762 29.90 6.31 35.95
CA GLU A 762 29.16 7.57 35.97
C GLU A 762 29.00 8.24 34.59
N ASP A 763 29.94 8.04 33.66
CA ASP A 763 29.85 8.57 32.29
C ASP A 763 29.01 7.67 31.39
N ALA A 764 29.01 6.36 31.62
CA ALA A 764 28.11 5.43 30.93
C ALA A 764 26.63 5.64 31.33
N ARG A 765 26.36 6.10 32.56
CA ARG A 765 24.99 6.46 33.01
C ARG A 765 24.36 7.59 32.20
N LYS A 766 25.16 8.51 31.66
CA LYS A 766 24.66 9.61 30.82
C LYS A 766 24.21 9.15 29.43
N LEU A 767 24.63 7.95 29.01
CA LEU A 767 24.41 7.40 27.67
C LEU A 767 23.24 6.40 27.60
N VAL A 768 22.73 5.93 28.75
CA VAL A 768 21.61 4.97 28.79
C VAL A 768 20.31 5.74 29.08
N PRO A 769 19.37 5.84 28.11
CA PRO A 769 18.08 6.45 28.38
C PRO A 769 17.28 5.57 29.35
N ASN A 770 16.88 6.11 30.51
CA ASN A 770 15.90 5.45 31.35
C ASN A 770 14.50 5.72 30.79
N ASN A 771 13.90 4.71 30.15
CA ASN A 771 12.54 4.81 29.67
C ASN A 771 11.56 4.28 30.72
N PHE A 772 11.20 5.15 31.66
CA PHE A 772 10.28 4.85 32.77
C PHE A 772 9.00 4.15 32.31
N ILE A 773 8.42 4.57 31.17
CA ILE A 773 7.21 3.97 30.64
C ILE A 773 7.45 2.53 30.16
N GLU A 774 8.55 2.29 29.43
CA GLU A 774 8.87 0.96 28.89
C GLU A 774 9.10 -0.07 29.99
N ASN A 775 9.64 0.36 31.13
CA ASN A 775 9.85 -0.51 32.29
C ASN A 775 8.55 -1.18 32.79
N PHE A 776 7.38 -0.57 32.56
CA PHE A 776 6.06 -1.09 32.96
C PHE A 776 5.20 -1.58 31.79
N ALA A 777 5.66 -1.45 30.54
CA ALA A 777 4.86 -1.69 29.35
C ALA A 777 4.97 -3.11 28.76
N ASP A 778 6.10 -3.80 28.93
CA ASP A 778 6.42 -5.05 28.20
C ASP A 778 6.46 -6.31 29.07
N LEU A 779 5.28 -6.72 29.53
CA LEU A 779 5.05 -7.97 30.26
C LEU A 779 4.11 -8.88 29.45
N ASN A 780 4.69 -9.68 28.56
CA ASN A 780 3.99 -10.45 27.51
C ASN A 780 3.00 -11.54 27.97
N THR A 781 2.72 -11.64 29.27
CA THR A 781 1.86 -12.67 29.86
C THR A 781 0.76 -12.13 30.78
N ARG A 782 0.63 -10.80 30.93
CA ARG A 782 -0.37 -10.17 31.80
C ARG A 782 -1.59 -9.73 30.99
N ASP A 783 -2.80 -10.02 31.51
CA ASP A 783 -4.04 -9.44 30.98
C ASP A 783 -4.15 -7.97 31.42
N ASP A 784 -3.83 -7.08 30.50
CA ASP A 784 -3.88 -5.63 30.72
C ASP A 784 -5.12 -4.97 30.11
N THR A 785 -6.10 -5.75 29.66
CA THR A 785 -7.36 -5.21 29.11
C THR A 785 -8.11 -4.29 30.08
N PRO A 786 -8.04 -4.44 31.43
CA PRO A 786 -8.60 -3.44 32.35
C PRO A 786 -8.07 -2.02 32.14
N TYR A 787 -6.81 -1.86 31.74
CA TYR A 787 -6.20 -0.54 31.52
C TYR A 787 -6.83 0.21 30.35
N LEU A 788 -7.35 -0.50 29.35
CA LEU A 788 -8.00 0.12 28.19
C LEU A 788 -9.40 0.66 28.51
N CYS A 789 -9.97 0.28 29.65
CA CYS A 789 -11.33 0.64 30.04
C CYS A 789 -11.43 2.02 30.71
N VAL A 790 -10.31 2.72 30.96
CA VAL A 790 -10.31 4.03 31.62
C VAL A 790 -11.09 5.07 30.83
N ARG A 791 -10.93 5.10 29.51
CA ARG A 791 -11.70 5.98 28.63
C ARG A 791 -13.19 5.68 28.69
N ALA A 792 -13.58 4.40 28.66
CA ALA A 792 -14.98 4.00 28.79
C ALA A 792 -15.59 4.43 30.12
N ALA A 793 -14.81 4.33 31.20
CA ALA A 793 -15.24 4.73 32.53
C ALA A 793 -15.48 6.25 32.63
N LEU A 794 -14.57 7.06 32.09
CA LEU A 794 -14.73 8.51 32.03
C LEU A 794 -15.90 8.93 31.12
N GLU A 795 -16.10 8.28 29.98
CA GLU A 795 -17.26 8.54 29.11
C GLU A 795 -18.58 8.19 29.78
N TRP A 796 -18.65 7.07 30.52
CA TRP A 796 -19.85 6.70 31.27
C TRP A 796 -20.12 7.70 32.40
N ARG A 797 -19.09 8.12 33.14
CA ARG A 797 -19.21 9.13 34.21
C ARG A 797 -19.76 10.46 33.70
N LYS A 798 -19.39 10.90 32.49
CA LYS A 798 -19.97 12.11 31.86
C LYS A 798 -21.49 12.04 31.67
N LYS A 799 -22.08 10.84 31.65
CA LYS A 799 -23.53 10.64 31.51
C LYS A 799 -24.29 10.79 32.82
N LEU A 800 -23.61 10.72 33.96
CA LEU A 800 -24.26 10.85 35.25
C LEU A 800 -24.74 12.28 35.48
N VAL A 801 -25.96 12.39 35.98
CA VAL A 801 -26.60 13.65 36.35
C VAL A 801 -27.17 13.54 37.76
N TRP A 802 -27.24 14.69 38.41
CA TRP A 802 -27.92 14.83 39.69
C TRP A 802 -28.35 16.29 39.84
N LYS A 803 -29.66 16.50 39.98
CA LYS A 803 -30.27 17.84 39.95
C LYS A 803 -29.87 18.59 38.66
N ASP A 804 -29.29 19.78 38.78
CA ASP A 804 -28.84 20.64 37.67
C ASP A 804 -27.40 20.36 37.21
N LYS A 805 -26.70 19.43 37.87
CA LYS A 805 -25.28 19.13 37.65
C LYS A 805 -25.09 17.92 36.72
N LYS A 806 -23.91 17.82 36.10
CA LYS A 806 -23.54 16.72 35.20
C LYS A 806 -22.11 16.25 35.42
N GLY A 807 -21.81 15.00 35.03
CA GLY A 807 -20.47 14.43 35.07
C GLY A 807 -19.88 14.39 36.47
N GLU A 808 -18.59 14.74 36.59
CA GLU A 808 -17.88 14.73 37.87
C GLU A 808 -18.56 15.59 38.95
N GLU A 809 -19.12 16.75 38.58
CA GLU A 809 -19.77 17.63 39.56
C GLU A 809 -21.05 16.99 40.13
N ALA A 810 -21.83 16.32 39.28
CA ALA A 810 -22.99 15.54 39.72
C ALA A 810 -22.58 14.39 40.64
N ILE A 811 -21.57 13.63 40.23
CA ILE A 811 -21.05 12.47 40.98
C ILE A 811 -20.61 12.91 42.37
N MET A 812 -19.69 13.87 42.47
CA MET A 812 -19.17 14.31 43.77
C MET A 812 -20.28 14.87 44.65
N SER A 813 -21.15 15.71 44.09
CA SER A 813 -22.25 16.31 44.85
C SER A 813 -23.24 15.26 45.36
N TYR A 814 -23.56 14.24 44.55
CA TYR A 814 -24.42 13.14 44.96
C TYR A 814 -23.77 12.28 46.05
N LEU A 815 -22.50 11.92 45.87
CA LEU A 815 -21.78 11.09 46.84
C LEU A 815 -21.65 11.77 48.20
N TYR A 816 -21.39 13.08 48.25
CA TYR A 816 -21.33 13.82 49.51
C TYR A 816 -22.70 13.96 50.16
N TYR A 817 -23.74 14.25 49.38
CA TYR A 817 -25.12 14.23 49.87
C TYR A 817 -25.48 12.87 50.47
N LEU A 818 -25.17 11.79 49.78
CA LEU A 818 -25.50 10.45 50.21
C LEU A 818 -24.71 10.04 51.46
N ALA A 819 -23.44 10.44 51.57
CA ALA A 819 -22.65 10.25 52.79
C ALA A 819 -23.28 11.00 53.99
N GLU A 820 -23.69 12.26 53.82
CA GLU A 820 -24.40 13.03 54.84
C GLU A 820 -25.70 12.36 55.30
N GLN A 821 -26.48 11.83 54.36
CA GLN A 821 -27.69 11.05 54.67
C GLN A 821 -27.35 9.75 55.40
N ALA A 822 -26.25 9.08 55.05
CA ALA A 822 -25.78 7.88 55.74
C ALA A 822 -25.43 8.16 57.20
N GLU A 823 -24.73 9.27 57.49
CA GLU A 823 -24.40 9.63 58.88
C GLU A 823 -25.68 9.80 59.69
N SER A 824 -26.63 10.57 59.16
CA SER A 824 -27.90 10.86 59.83
C SER A 824 -28.74 9.59 60.07
N ALA A 825 -28.90 8.75 59.05
CA ALA A 825 -29.71 7.55 59.13
C ALA A 825 -29.14 6.49 60.07
N PHE A 826 -27.83 6.22 59.99
CA PHE A 826 -27.19 5.24 60.86
C PHE A 826 -27.05 5.73 62.30
N ALA A 827 -26.73 7.02 62.52
CA ALA A 827 -26.73 7.61 63.87
C ALA A 827 -28.10 7.50 64.53
N ALA A 828 -29.18 7.82 63.78
CA ALA A 828 -30.55 7.72 64.28
C ALA A 828 -30.98 6.26 64.54
N ALA A 829 -30.65 5.33 63.64
CA ALA A 829 -31.04 3.93 63.79
C ALA A 829 -30.34 3.24 64.98
N LEU A 830 -29.03 3.48 65.13
CA LEU A 830 -28.18 2.82 66.12
C LEU A 830 -28.05 3.59 67.44
N GLY A 831 -28.41 4.87 67.48
CA GLY A 831 -28.28 5.72 68.68
C GLY A 831 -26.82 5.95 69.09
N THR A 832 -25.95 6.19 68.12
CA THR A 832 -24.49 6.17 68.28
C THR A 832 -23.83 7.37 67.60
N GLU A 833 -22.54 7.55 67.86
CA GLU A 833 -21.74 8.62 67.26
C GLU A 833 -21.19 8.24 65.88
N VAL A 834 -20.98 9.26 65.05
CA VAL A 834 -20.35 9.17 63.73
C VAL A 834 -19.03 9.92 63.75
N LEU A 835 -18.05 9.39 63.04
CA LEU A 835 -16.76 10.04 62.88
C LEU A 835 -16.73 10.69 61.49
N SER A 836 -16.89 12.01 61.47
CA SER A 836 -16.95 12.84 60.26
C SER A 836 -15.84 13.89 60.28
N GLN A 837 -15.00 13.93 59.24
CA GLN A 837 -13.99 14.98 59.04
C GLN A 837 -13.84 15.32 57.55
N GLY A 838 -14.07 16.59 57.23
CA GLY A 838 -13.92 17.13 55.88
C GLY A 838 -14.99 16.66 54.89
N ILE A 839 -14.80 17.02 53.62
CA ILE A 839 -15.68 16.61 52.52
C ILE A 839 -15.20 15.25 52.01
N THR A 840 -15.95 14.19 52.33
CA THR A 840 -15.64 12.80 51.93
C THR A 840 -16.92 12.06 51.53
N SER A 841 -16.79 11.04 50.67
CA SER A 841 -17.87 10.12 50.30
C SER A 841 -17.87 8.84 51.13
N MET A 842 -17.15 8.84 52.26
CA MET A 842 -17.18 7.79 53.26
C MET A 842 -17.66 8.33 54.60
N THR A 843 -18.40 7.49 55.32
CA THR A 843 -18.91 7.77 56.66
C THR A 843 -18.54 6.63 57.58
N ASN A 844 -18.17 6.94 58.82
CA ASN A 844 -17.83 5.94 59.81
C ASN A 844 -18.77 6.04 60.99
N VAL A 845 -19.37 4.91 61.34
CA VAL A 845 -20.38 4.83 62.38
C VAL A 845 -19.91 3.88 63.45
N ARG A 846 -19.92 4.32 64.70
CA ARG A 846 -19.59 3.47 65.84
C ARG A 846 -20.71 2.48 66.07
N LEU A 847 -20.43 1.20 66.19
CA LEU A 847 -21.44 0.24 66.61
C LEU A 847 -21.72 0.38 68.12
N PRO A 848 -22.99 0.36 68.56
CA PRO A 848 -23.38 0.49 69.96
C PRO A 848 -23.14 -0.84 70.72
N LEU A 849 -21.90 -1.30 70.71
CA LEU A 849 -21.46 -2.60 71.24
C LEU A 849 -20.43 -2.39 72.35
N GLU A 850 -20.75 -2.82 73.57
CA GLU A 850 -19.81 -2.79 74.69
C GLU A 850 -18.86 -3.99 74.61
N MET A 851 -17.63 -3.73 74.16
CA MET A 851 -16.71 -4.80 73.77
C MET A 851 -16.28 -5.69 74.93
N ASP A 852 -16.09 -5.15 76.14
CA ASP A 852 -15.76 -5.95 77.34
C ASP A 852 -16.89 -6.92 77.69
N ILE A 853 -18.14 -6.46 77.57
CA ILE A 853 -19.32 -7.30 77.79
C ILE A 853 -19.45 -8.31 76.67
N ILE A 854 -19.33 -7.93 75.41
CA ILE A 854 -19.63 -8.86 74.31
C ILE A 854 -18.54 -9.92 74.20
N THR A 855 -17.27 -9.55 74.35
CA THR A 855 -16.12 -10.48 74.27
C THR A 855 -15.92 -11.32 75.53
N GLY A 856 -16.57 -10.97 76.64
CA GLY A 856 -16.35 -11.59 77.94
C GLY A 856 -14.99 -11.27 78.55
N GLY A 857 -14.43 -10.10 78.23
CA GLY A 857 -13.10 -9.68 78.68
C GLY A 857 -11.94 -10.38 77.96
N VAL A 858 -12.19 -11.08 76.85
CA VAL A 858 -11.16 -11.78 76.06
C VAL A 858 -10.87 -10.99 74.78
N PRO A 859 -9.76 -10.24 74.69
CA PRO A 859 -9.49 -9.35 73.56
C PRO A 859 -9.47 -10.04 72.19
N SER A 860 -9.06 -11.30 72.11
CA SER A 860 -9.03 -12.07 70.86
C SER A 860 -10.42 -12.38 70.29
N ASN A 861 -11.49 -12.25 71.08
CA ASN A 861 -12.86 -12.45 70.60
C ASN A 861 -13.39 -11.26 69.78
N VAL A 862 -12.75 -10.09 69.84
CA VAL A 862 -13.12 -8.92 69.01
C VAL A 862 -13.16 -9.31 67.53
N GLY A 863 -12.12 -10.00 67.03
CA GLY A 863 -12.07 -10.46 65.63
C GLY A 863 -13.17 -11.46 65.28
N LYS A 864 -13.57 -12.33 66.22
CA LYS A 864 -14.68 -13.27 66.01
C LYS A 864 -16.02 -12.56 65.90
N VAL A 865 -16.27 -11.58 66.78
CA VAL A 865 -17.48 -10.74 66.75
C VAL A 865 -17.54 -9.97 65.42
N SER A 866 -16.44 -9.33 65.02
CA SER A 866 -16.38 -8.60 63.75
C SER A 866 -16.69 -9.51 62.56
N THR A 867 -16.06 -10.69 62.51
CA THR A 867 -16.27 -11.67 61.45
C THR A 867 -17.73 -12.15 61.41
N TRP A 868 -18.32 -12.42 62.57
CA TRP A 868 -19.71 -12.82 62.67
C TRP A 868 -20.67 -11.73 62.19
N VAL A 869 -20.49 -10.47 62.63
CA VAL A 869 -21.36 -9.35 62.19
C VAL A 869 -21.27 -9.18 60.68
N MET A 870 -20.07 -9.18 60.10
CA MET A 870 -19.90 -9.08 58.64
C MET A 870 -20.57 -10.25 57.92
N LYS A 871 -20.41 -11.47 58.43
CA LYS A 871 -20.98 -12.69 57.85
C LYS A 871 -22.52 -12.67 57.90
N GLU A 872 -23.12 -12.35 59.04
CA GLU A 872 -24.57 -12.29 59.18
C GLU A 872 -25.19 -11.19 58.33
N MET A 873 -24.59 -10.00 58.31
CA MET A 873 -25.02 -8.90 57.43
C MET A 873 -25.01 -9.31 55.95
N MET A 874 -24.01 -10.09 55.53
CA MET A 874 -23.93 -10.59 54.18
C MET A 874 -24.92 -11.75 53.91
N GLU A 875 -24.90 -12.81 54.73
CA GLU A 875 -25.65 -14.05 54.48
C GLU A 875 -27.15 -13.93 54.75
N GLN A 876 -27.56 -13.20 55.79
CA GLN A 876 -28.98 -13.07 56.16
C GLN A 876 -29.64 -11.84 55.55
N HIS A 877 -28.85 -10.81 55.25
CA HIS A 877 -29.37 -9.50 54.87
C HIS A 877 -28.80 -8.98 53.55
N GLY A 878 -27.98 -9.76 52.83
CA GLY A 878 -27.45 -9.37 51.52
C GLY A 878 -26.69 -8.03 51.54
N THR A 879 -26.13 -7.62 52.67
CA THR A 879 -25.54 -6.29 52.83
C THR A 879 -24.06 -6.40 53.17
N ALA A 880 -23.20 -6.00 52.24
CA ALA A 880 -21.76 -6.03 52.46
C ALA A 880 -21.31 -4.77 53.21
N ILE A 881 -20.75 -4.97 54.40
CA ILE A 881 -20.14 -3.95 55.26
C ILE A 881 -18.72 -4.35 55.65
N ASN A 882 -17.89 -3.37 56.05
CA ASN A 882 -16.59 -3.64 56.67
C ASN A 882 -16.57 -3.14 58.09
N LEU A 883 -16.12 -3.98 59.02
CA LEU A 883 -15.91 -3.60 60.41
C LEU A 883 -14.45 -3.34 60.71
N THR A 884 -14.19 -2.41 61.61
CA THR A 884 -12.84 -2.12 62.10
C THR A 884 -12.89 -1.84 63.58
N PHE A 885 -11.96 -2.44 64.31
CA PHE A 885 -11.80 -2.17 65.73
C PHE A 885 -10.83 -1.01 65.90
N TYR A 886 -11.33 0.08 66.48
CA TYR A 886 -10.57 1.30 66.64
C TYR A 886 -10.99 2.04 67.90
N ASN A 887 -10.01 2.52 68.67
CA ASN A 887 -10.21 3.23 69.94
C ASN A 887 -11.19 2.50 70.89
N GLY A 888 -10.99 1.19 71.07
CA GLY A 888 -11.80 0.37 71.98
C GLY A 888 -13.21 0.02 71.48
N ALA A 889 -13.61 0.44 70.29
CA ALA A 889 -14.95 0.21 69.73
C ALA A 889 -14.90 -0.41 68.33
N LEU A 890 -15.98 -1.08 67.93
CA LEU A 890 -16.19 -1.48 66.54
C LEU A 890 -16.85 -0.36 65.76
N TRP A 891 -16.30 -0.08 64.59
CA TRP A 891 -16.79 0.92 63.65
C TRP A 891 -17.12 0.23 62.34
N ILE A 892 -18.15 0.71 61.66
CA ILE A 892 -18.41 0.36 60.26
C ILE A 892 -17.96 1.52 59.38
N ARG A 893 -17.36 1.16 58.25
CA ARG A 893 -17.10 2.11 57.17
C ARG A 893 -18.14 1.94 56.08
N LEU A 894 -18.85 3.03 55.79
CA LEU A 894 -19.83 3.13 54.73
C LEU A 894 -19.24 3.95 53.58
N SER A 895 -19.39 3.46 52.35
CA SER A 895 -18.96 4.15 51.14
C SER A 895 -20.19 4.54 50.33
N ALA A 896 -20.47 5.84 50.21
CA ALA A 896 -21.48 6.34 49.29
C ALA A 896 -21.12 5.93 47.86
N GLN A 897 -22.11 5.61 47.02
CA GLN A 897 -21.91 5.20 45.64
C GLN A 897 -23.02 5.76 44.75
N VAL A 898 -22.70 5.98 43.47
CA VAL A 898 -23.65 6.55 42.49
C VAL A 898 -24.87 5.66 42.26
N TYR A 899 -24.81 4.39 42.62
CA TYR A 899 -25.90 3.41 42.49
C TYR A 899 -26.71 3.18 43.77
N LEU A 900 -26.33 3.81 44.89
CA LEU A 900 -27.04 3.67 46.16
C LEU A 900 -28.04 4.81 46.34
N THR A 901 -29.14 4.55 47.01
CA THR A 901 -30.17 5.53 47.38
C THR A 901 -30.20 5.77 48.89
N VAL A 902 -30.93 6.82 49.32
CA VAL A 902 -31.20 7.05 50.74
C VAL A 902 -32.00 5.88 51.35
N GLN A 903 -32.91 5.28 50.58
CA GLN A 903 -33.68 4.13 51.04
C GLN A 903 -32.79 2.91 51.31
N ASP A 904 -31.78 2.65 50.47
CA ASP A 904 -30.82 1.56 50.69
C ASP A 904 -30.06 1.72 52.01
N ILE A 905 -29.69 2.96 52.32
CA ILE A 905 -29.03 3.33 53.58
C ILE A 905 -29.94 3.05 54.77
N GLU A 906 -31.19 3.50 54.73
CA GLU A 906 -32.16 3.31 55.82
C GLU A 906 -32.44 1.82 56.06
N VAL A 907 -32.61 1.05 54.99
CA VAL A 907 -32.81 -0.41 55.07
C VAL A 907 -31.61 -1.11 55.69
N ALA A 908 -30.39 -0.74 55.26
CA ALA A 908 -29.17 -1.31 55.81
C ALA A 908 -28.93 -0.92 57.27
N ALA A 909 -29.25 0.31 57.66
CA ALA A 909 -29.17 0.77 59.04
C ALA A 909 -30.13 -0.03 59.95
N GLY A 910 -31.35 -0.30 59.49
CA GLY A 910 -32.31 -1.16 60.17
C GLY A 910 -31.82 -2.60 60.33
N ARG A 911 -31.27 -3.20 59.26
CA ARG A 911 -30.67 -4.55 59.29
C ARG A 911 -29.52 -4.63 60.29
N LEU A 912 -28.64 -3.63 60.28
CA LEU A 912 -27.50 -3.60 61.18
C LEU A 912 -27.90 -3.45 62.64
N LYS A 913 -28.95 -2.68 62.93
CA LYS A 913 -29.51 -2.57 64.29
C LYS A 913 -29.91 -3.94 64.84
N ILE A 914 -30.62 -4.74 64.05
CA ILE A 914 -31.03 -6.11 64.41
C ILE A 914 -29.80 -6.98 64.75
N ILE A 915 -28.75 -6.89 63.93
CA ILE A 915 -27.51 -7.64 64.16
C ILE A 915 -26.75 -7.14 65.39
N CYS A 916 -26.71 -5.83 65.65
CA CYS A 916 -26.10 -5.28 66.86
C CYS A 916 -26.85 -5.73 68.12
N ASP A 917 -28.18 -5.71 68.11
CA ASP A 917 -29.01 -6.20 69.22
C ASP A 917 -28.77 -7.69 69.50
N ALA A 918 -28.57 -8.49 68.45
CA ALA A 918 -28.20 -9.90 68.56
C ALA A 918 -26.76 -10.08 69.10
N ALA A 919 -25.80 -9.31 68.59
CA ALA A 919 -24.42 -9.31 69.06
C ALA A 919 -24.31 -9.00 70.57
N SER A 920 -25.06 -7.99 71.03
CA SER A 920 -25.15 -7.59 72.45
C SER A 920 -25.69 -8.71 73.36
N LYS A 921 -26.49 -9.64 72.81
CA LYS A 921 -26.97 -10.83 73.52
C LYS A 921 -26.01 -12.02 73.43
N ARG A 922 -24.80 -11.83 72.88
CA ARG A 922 -23.76 -12.85 72.64
C ARG A 922 -24.23 -14.05 71.79
N THR A 923 -25.17 -13.85 70.88
CA THR A 923 -25.68 -14.93 69.99
C THR A 923 -24.59 -15.46 69.04
N TRP A 924 -23.57 -14.65 68.76
CA TRP A 924 -22.39 -15.03 67.96
C TRP A 924 -21.59 -16.19 68.57
N ASN A 925 -21.75 -16.47 69.86
CA ASN A 925 -21.08 -17.55 70.58
C ASN A 925 -21.91 -18.87 70.61
N PHE A 926 -23.14 -18.86 70.09
CA PHE A 926 -24.01 -20.04 70.02
C PHE A 926 -24.16 -20.52 68.59
N LYS A 927 -23.26 -21.43 68.18
CA LYS A 927 -23.56 -22.53 67.25
C LYS A 927 -22.41 -23.55 67.28
N PRO A 928 -22.62 -24.76 67.84
CA PRO A 928 -21.88 -25.94 67.44
C PRO A 928 -22.44 -26.49 66.12
N SER A 929 -21.52 -26.91 65.24
CA SER A 929 -21.65 -27.49 63.89
C SER A 929 -22.25 -26.59 62.81
#